data_AF-A0A7S2F5M7-F1
#
_entry.id   AF-A0A7S2F5M7-F1
#
_cell.length_a   1.000
_cell.length_b   1.000
_cell.length_c   1.000
_cell.angle_alpha   90.00
_cell.angle_beta   90.00
_cell.angle_gamma   90.00
#
_symmetry.space_group_name_H-M   'P 1'
#
loop_
_entity.id
_entity.type
_entity.pdbx_description
1 polymer ?
#
loop_
_entity_poly.entity_id
_entity_poly.type
_entity_poly.pdbx_seq_one_letter_code
_entity_poly.pdbx_strand_id
1 'polypeptide(L)'
;MSRLTSPLASLAVVLGGQCALGARIYEHDFHANAVSTESWARSGGMQDMNMICGGPEMWNLLTNAADSVTGVQNIKWAKMAAHQEAYIDTQSHKVRELEVELESLARLIAEKQAQRQIRYMHPDDAKKLIETAVGAGSFEGMQTAKDSGCGSVGNRVRAPRGAYRKSVPLFDAAASAFFSGKDFRLDSEDFLEVCNGLLPQEGRSYCKNLCQEFKDSAQAQSDEHVGETAGDLDALLRTQEEKTKALGAAKTQIADCTKSWDGLSVLRTHIEGLKGDMKTRFGILQDAEMDLDDAQWELSEMEENLKATEQVLGEALTAVKSSGDKHGKAGASLETLLAKEKAVLAEISAMADPLSKVHADFEAVGVADKTVVDLKSAVSATMTKMQLLTDAAVAEPLKNIGFYEELELDDEFTTDPVATQEGGFLGGAVDSLHSFCEDKALPAFSVVKKQVDLDPLCALDETPKVMQGLGEQVNIRINNIKKDLLWVKQSLSPYNPSRKNPMTKEKAAEIVAAGEPKGFQEITKVFHGTDFFKSYLKEWRLGGTFLKLIAQLTSVKQNLDKKIQELEEKLAGLKAEYASLVAAREQAATHLEEVAAKATLAVEQKAKVDLGLQEMQSKAAALANMIADLEEAVRKAKAAWEAAGLKLVEAHKEGVAALPQQEESMLELREHRAEAKMLISLIERSIDHTERSYNEAQEQLEKLLQ
;
A
#
# COMPACT_ATOMS: atom_id res chain seq x y z
N MET A 1 -74.43 6.52 -36.21
CA MET A 1 -73.81 7.52 -37.09
C MET A 1 -72.30 7.26 -37.05
N SER A 2 -71.78 6.26 -37.77
CA SER A 2 -71.40 6.28 -39.21
C SER A 2 -70.34 7.36 -39.45
N ARG A 3 -69.08 7.13 -39.87
CA ARG A 3 -68.46 6.17 -40.81
C ARG A 3 -66.97 5.98 -40.40
N LEU A 4 -66.35 4.78 -40.35
CA LEU A 4 -65.78 3.95 -41.45
C LEU A 4 -64.87 4.74 -42.39
N THR A 5 -63.57 4.43 -42.52
CA THR A 5 -62.95 3.30 -43.29
C THR A 5 -61.48 3.09 -42.85
N SER A 6 -60.73 2.01 -43.10
CA SER A 6 -60.90 0.58 -43.38
C SER A 6 -59.48 -0.04 -43.34
N PRO A 7 -59.29 -1.32 -42.96
CA PRO A 7 -58.02 -2.04 -42.94
C PRO A 7 -57.85 -2.92 -44.21
N LEU A 8 -56.67 -3.51 -44.44
CA LEU A 8 -56.51 -4.83 -45.08
C LEU A 8 -55.06 -5.37 -45.03
N ALA A 9 -54.99 -6.69 -44.91
CA ALA A 9 -53.84 -7.55 -44.67
C ALA A 9 -53.09 -8.00 -45.95
N SER A 10 -51.87 -8.53 -45.80
CA SER A 10 -51.30 -9.70 -46.51
C SER A 10 -49.88 -9.99 -45.98
N LEU A 11 -49.59 -11.17 -45.43
CA LEU A 11 -49.20 -12.45 -46.06
C LEU A 11 -47.74 -12.52 -46.56
N ALA A 12 -46.93 -13.17 -45.72
CA ALA A 12 -45.89 -14.19 -45.93
C ALA A 12 -45.38 -14.56 -47.35
N VAL A 13 -44.11 -15.04 -47.34
CA VAL A 13 -43.48 -16.09 -48.19
C VAL A 13 -42.52 -15.64 -49.33
N VAL A 14 -41.21 -15.76 -49.02
CA VAL A 14 -40.18 -16.60 -49.70
C VAL A 14 -39.20 -16.00 -50.73
N LEU A 15 -37.91 -16.26 -50.44
CA LEU A 15 -36.65 -16.18 -51.24
C LEU A 15 -36.13 -14.76 -51.52
N GLY A 16 -34.89 -14.35 -51.20
CA GLY A 16 -33.70 -15.03 -50.70
C GLY A 16 -32.46 -14.30 -51.27
N GLY A 17 -31.52 -13.90 -50.40
CA GLY A 17 -30.12 -13.67 -50.81
C GLY A 17 -29.56 -12.24 -50.73
N GLN A 18 -28.65 -12.07 -49.75
CA GLN A 18 -27.38 -11.32 -49.77
C GLN A 18 -27.32 -9.83 -49.36
N CYS A 19 -26.30 -9.58 -48.52
CA CYS A 19 -25.62 -8.33 -48.16
C CYS A 19 -26.21 -7.49 -47.00
N ALA A 20 -25.74 -7.76 -45.77
CA ALA A 20 -25.22 -6.77 -44.81
C ALA A 20 -25.15 -7.38 -43.38
N LEU A 21 -23.98 -7.87 -42.97
CA LEU A 21 -23.70 -8.21 -41.57
C LEU A 21 -22.66 -7.22 -41.04
N GLY A 22 -23.18 -6.09 -40.55
CA GLY A 22 -22.49 -5.18 -39.66
C GLY A 22 -23.34 -5.00 -38.41
N ALA A 23 -22.68 -5.09 -37.24
CA ALA A 23 -23.15 -4.67 -35.93
C ALA A 23 -24.32 -5.44 -35.28
N ARG A 24 -23.97 -6.43 -34.43
CA ARG A 24 -24.52 -6.65 -33.07
C ARG A 24 -24.14 -8.06 -32.60
N ILE A 25 -23.11 -8.18 -31.76
CA ILE A 25 -23.10 -9.04 -30.56
C ILE A 25 -22.20 -8.33 -29.53
N TYR A 26 -22.82 -7.50 -28.69
CA TYR A 26 -22.37 -7.19 -27.33
C TYR A 26 -23.00 -8.26 -26.43
N GLU A 27 -22.40 -8.50 -25.26
CA GLU A 27 -22.76 -9.53 -24.25
C GLU A 27 -22.10 -10.90 -24.48
N HIS A 28 -20.81 -10.98 -24.13
CA HIS A 28 -20.31 -12.20 -23.53
C HIS A 28 -20.27 -11.99 -22.02
N ASP A 29 -21.19 -12.66 -21.34
CA ASP A 29 -21.21 -12.83 -19.90
C ASP A 29 -19.85 -13.34 -19.41
N PHE A 30 -19.12 -12.47 -18.72
CA PHE A 30 -18.07 -12.88 -17.80
C PHE A 30 -18.77 -13.44 -16.57
N HIS A 31 -19.27 -14.68 -16.67
CA HIS A 31 -19.65 -15.46 -15.49
C HIS A 31 -18.38 -15.69 -14.68
N ALA A 32 -18.11 -14.77 -13.76
CA ALA A 32 -17.24 -15.02 -12.62
C ALA A 32 -17.78 -16.28 -11.93
N ASN A 33 -17.11 -17.41 -12.15
CA ASN A 33 -17.26 -18.55 -11.27
C ASN A 33 -16.93 -18.05 -9.87
N ALA A 34 -17.96 -17.89 -9.05
CA ALA A 34 -17.84 -17.64 -7.63
C ALA A 34 -17.11 -18.83 -7.02
N VAL A 35 -15.78 -18.77 -7.00
CA VAL A 35 -15.00 -19.49 -6.02
C VAL A 35 -15.51 -18.97 -4.69
N SER A 36 -16.25 -19.81 -3.96
CA SER A 36 -16.69 -19.45 -2.63
C SER A 36 -15.45 -19.06 -1.82
N THR A 37 -15.53 -17.97 -1.07
CA THR A 37 -14.48 -17.51 -0.17
C THR A 37 -14.01 -18.61 0.80
N GLU A 38 -14.85 -19.62 1.07
CA GLU A 38 -14.52 -20.82 1.84
C GLU A 38 -13.56 -21.80 1.14
N SER A 39 -13.57 -21.87 -0.19
CA SER A 39 -12.68 -22.74 -0.99
C SER A 39 -11.26 -22.16 -1.05
N TRP A 40 -11.14 -20.83 -1.20
CA TRP A 40 -9.86 -20.12 -1.27
C TRP A 40 -9.14 -20.04 0.10
N ALA A 41 -9.90 -19.95 1.19
CA ALA A 41 -9.34 -20.00 2.55
C ALA A 41 -8.84 -21.40 2.95
N ARG A 42 -9.39 -22.48 2.37
CA ARG A 42 -8.98 -23.87 2.65
C ARG A 42 -7.85 -24.39 1.77
N SER A 43 -7.54 -23.75 0.64
CA SER A 43 -6.51 -24.18 -0.31
C SER A 43 -5.09 -23.70 0.01
N GLY A 44 -4.85 -23.12 1.20
CA GLY A 44 -3.51 -22.66 1.58
C GLY A 44 -3.04 -21.37 0.91
N GLY A 45 -3.80 -20.81 -0.04
CA GLY A 45 -3.45 -19.59 -0.78
C GLY A 45 -3.30 -18.34 0.10
N MET A 46 -3.84 -18.35 1.31
CA MET A 46 -3.70 -17.24 2.28
C MET A 46 -2.48 -17.37 3.19
N GLN A 47 -1.83 -18.55 3.26
CA GLN A 47 -0.67 -18.81 4.13
C GLN A 47 0.67 -18.53 3.44
N ASP A 48 0.72 -18.59 2.11
CA ASP A 48 1.93 -18.39 1.30
C ASP A 48 2.09 -16.98 0.72
N MET A 49 1.12 -16.07 0.91
CA MET A 49 1.29 -14.68 0.49
C MET A 49 2.05 -13.90 1.56
N ASN A 50 3.15 -13.26 1.17
CA ASN A 50 3.86 -12.27 1.98
C ASN A 50 3.05 -10.97 2.04
N MET A 51 1.83 -11.05 2.57
CA MET A 51 0.76 -10.05 2.42
C MET A 51 1.04 -8.69 3.05
N ILE A 52 1.97 -8.62 4.00
CA ILE A 52 2.40 -7.38 4.68
C ILE A 52 3.88 -7.54 5.04
N CYS A 53 4.61 -6.45 5.27
CA CYS A 53 6.02 -6.47 5.67
C CYS A 53 6.32 -7.45 6.82
N GLY A 54 6.94 -8.60 6.55
CA GLY A 54 7.16 -9.66 7.56
C GLY A 54 6.15 -10.81 7.54
N GLY A 55 5.29 -10.88 6.52
CA GLY A 55 4.51 -12.06 6.16
C GLY A 55 3.32 -12.38 7.08
N PRO A 56 2.93 -13.68 7.17
CA PRO A 56 1.76 -14.13 7.91
C PRO A 56 1.77 -13.76 9.39
N GLU A 57 2.94 -13.53 9.97
CA GLU A 57 3.09 -13.17 11.38
C GLU A 57 2.49 -11.80 11.70
N MET A 58 2.72 -10.79 10.84
CA MET A 58 2.09 -9.48 11.00
C MET A 58 0.57 -9.55 10.83
N TRP A 59 0.11 -10.32 9.84
CA TRP A 59 -1.31 -10.56 9.64
C TRP A 59 -1.95 -11.21 10.87
N ASN A 60 -1.31 -12.23 11.44
CA ASN A 60 -1.78 -12.91 12.64
C ASN A 60 -1.81 -11.99 13.86
N LEU A 61 -0.84 -11.08 14.01
CA LEU A 61 -0.83 -10.10 15.09
C LEU A 61 -1.99 -9.10 14.98
N LEU A 62 -2.38 -8.71 13.76
CA LEU A 62 -3.53 -7.85 13.50
C LEU A 62 -4.86 -8.59 13.61
N THR A 63 -4.94 -9.82 13.10
CA THR A 63 -6.21 -10.56 13.02
C THR A 63 -6.63 -11.16 14.35
N ASN A 64 -5.72 -11.85 15.06
CA ASN A 64 -5.99 -12.45 16.37
C ASN A 64 -6.31 -11.41 17.44
N ALA A 65 -5.73 -10.21 17.32
CA ALA A 65 -6.07 -9.10 18.20
C ALA A 65 -7.52 -8.63 17.99
N ALA A 66 -8.07 -8.74 16.79
CA ALA A 66 -9.33 -8.10 16.46
C ALA A 66 -10.57 -9.00 16.58
N ASP A 67 -10.45 -10.14 17.27
CA ASP A 67 -11.60 -10.94 17.70
C ASP A 67 -12.35 -10.30 18.89
N SER A 68 -11.78 -9.25 19.49
CA SER A 68 -12.42 -8.45 20.53
C SER A 68 -11.92 -7.01 20.49
N VAL A 69 -12.73 -6.08 21.01
CA VAL A 69 -12.32 -4.68 21.22
C VAL A 69 -11.05 -4.59 22.07
N THR A 70 -11.00 -5.38 23.15
CA THR A 70 -9.84 -5.45 24.04
C THR A 70 -8.59 -5.90 23.30
N GLY A 71 -8.70 -6.84 22.37
CA GLY A 71 -7.54 -7.25 21.58
C GLY A 71 -7.12 -6.15 20.58
N VAL A 72 -8.06 -5.42 19.95
CA VAL A 72 -7.75 -4.25 19.08
C VAL A 72 -6.94 -3.21 19.86
N GLN A 73 -7.36 -2.89 21.09
CA GLN A 73 -6.67 -1.93 21.96
C GLN A 73 -5.30 -2.41 22.47
N ASN A 74 -5.00 -3.69 22.30
CA ASN A 74 -3.78 -4.34 22.76
C ASN A 74 -3.05 -5.07 21.62
N ILE A 75 -3.23 -4.60 20.37
CA ILE A 75 -2.39 -5.00 19.24
C ILE A 75 -0.92 -4.80 19.65
N LYS A 76 -0.09 -5.82 19.37
CA LYS A 76 1.33 -5.83 19.75
C LYS A 76 2.16 -5.00 18.78
N TRP A 77 1.92 -3.69 18.74
CA TRP A 77 2.54 -2.76 17.80
C TRP A 77 4.08 -2.82 17.80
N ALA A 78 4.70 -2.87 18.99
CA ALA A 78 6.16 -2.99 19.10
C ALA A 78 6.70 -4.28 18.46
N LYS A 79 5.96 -5.39 18.59
CA LYS A 79 6.34 -6.65 17.94
C LYS A 79 6.22 -6.53 16.43
N MET A 80 5.17 -5.89 15.92
CA MET A 80 5.01 -5.67 14.48
C MET A 80 6.10 -4.75 13.91
N ALA A 81 6.47 -3.69 14.61
CA ALA A 81 7.56 -2.80 14.22
C ALA A 81 8.89 -3.56 14.11
N ALA A 82 9.20 -4.40 15.10
CA ALA A 82 10.39 -5.25 15.07
C ALA A 82 10.39 -6.25 13.90
N HIS A 83 9.23 -6.83 13.55
CA HIS A 83 9.12 -7.70 12.36
C HIS A 83 9.33 -6.93 11.05
N GLN A 84 8.81 -5.70 10.96
CA GLN A 84 9.02 -4.83 9.80
C GLN A 84 10.50 -4.44 9.66
N GLU A 85 11.13 -3.97 10.74
CA GLU A 85 12.56 -3.63 10.76
C GLU A 85 13.42 -4.83 10.33
N ALA A 86 13.19 -6.01 10.91
CA ALA A 86 13.93 -7.22 10.57
C ALA A 86 13.76 -7.63 9.08
N TYR A 87 12.55 -7.44 8.52
CA TYR A 87 12.29 -7.71 7.11
C TYR A 87 13.02 -6.71 6.20
N ILE A 88 12.95 -5.40 6.51
CA ILE A 88 13.68 -4.36 5.77
C ILE A 88 15.18 -4.60 5.83
N ASP A 89 15.72 -4.94 7.00
CA ASP A 89 17.14 -5.24 7.17
C ASP A 89 17.57 -6.44 6.33
N THR A 90 16.76 -7.50 6.30
CA THR A 90 17.01 -8.69 5.47
C THR A 90 17.04 -8.34 3.99
N GLN A 91 16.07 -7.57 3.50
CA GLN A 91 16.04 -7.14 2.10
C GLN A 91 17.16 -6.16 1.79
N SER A 92 17.52 -5.28 2.72
CA SER A 92 18.62 -4.32 2.56
C SER A 92 19.97 -5.03 2.49
N HIS A 93 20.18 -6.10 3.27
CA HIS A 93 21.35 -6.97 3.15
C HIS A 93 21.39 -7.61 1.75
N LYS A 94 20.26 -8.15 1.28
CA LYS A 94 20.16 -8.76 -0.05
C LYS A 94 20.44 -7.76 -1.18
N VAL A 95 19.97 -6.51 -1.05
CA VAL A 95 20.29 -5.42 -1.99
C VAL A 95 21.80 -5.20 -2.05
N ARG A 96 22.48 -5.05 -0.90
CA ARG A 96 23.94 -4.84 -0.85
C ARG A 96 24.71 -6.02 -1.44
N GLU A 97 24.29 -7.24 -1.13
CA GLU A 97 24.90 -8.47 -1.67
C GLU A 97 24.78 -8.51 -3.20
N LEU A 98 23.57 -8.30 -3.73
CA LEU A 98 23.32 -8.28 -5.18
C LEU A 98 24.07 -7.15 -5.90
N GLU A 99 24.20 -5.97 -5.28
CA GLU A 99 24.98 -4.85 -5.83
C GLU A 99 26.47 -5.22 -5.96
N VAL A 100 27.06 -5.86 -4.94
CA VAL A 100 28.45 -6.34 -4.98
C VAL A 100 28.62 -7.46 -6.02
N GLU A 101 27.70 -8.40 -6.08
CA GLU A 101 27.74 -9.48 -7.07
C GLU A 101 27.60 -8.96 -8.50
N LEU A 102 26.72 -8.00 -8.76
CA LEU A 102 26.57 -7.35 -10.06
C LEU A 102 27.82 -6.58 -10.47
N GLU A 103 28.48 -5.88 -9.54
CA GLU A 103 29.76 -5.23 -9.82
C GLU A 103 30.84 -6.26 -10.19
N SER A 104 30.89 -7.40 -9.47
CA SER A 104 31.84 -8.48 -9.77
C SER A 104 31.57 -9.13 -11.13
N LEU A 105 30.30 -9.36 -11.48
CA LEU A 105 29.89 -9.89 -12.78
C LEU A 105 30.21 -8.94 -13.91
N ALA A 106 29.97 -7.64 -13.73
CA ALA A 106 30.32 -6.63 -14.72
C ALA A 106 31.84 -6.62 -15.02
N ARG A 107 32.68 -6.77 -13.99
CA ARG A 107 34.14 -6.91 -14.17
C ARG A 107 34.51 -8.18 -14.93
N LEU A 108 33.91 -9.32 -14.58
CA LEU A 108 34.14 -10.61 -15.26
C LEU A 108 33.69 -10.58 -16.73
N ILE A 109 32.54 -9.96 -17.01
CA ILE A 109 32.02 -9.75 -18.37
C ILE A 109 33.00 -8.90 -19.16
N ALA A 110 33.46 -7.77 -18.60
CA ALA A 110 34.44 -6.90 -19.26
C ALA A 110 35.77 -7.62 -19.52
N GLU A 111 36.27 -8.43 -18.57
CA GLU A 111 37.48 -9.25 -18.74
C GLU A 111 37.30 -10.30 -19.86
N LYS A 112 36.18 -11.02 -19.87
CA LYS A 112 35.86 -12.02 -20.90
C LYS A 112 35.66 -11.40 -22.28
N GLN A 113 35.07 -10.21 -22.35
CA GLN A 113 34.97 -9.43 -23.58
C GLN A 113 36.34 -8.96 -24.07
N ALA A 114 37.23 -8.51 -23.18
CA ALA A 114 38.60 -8.13 -23.53
C ALA A 114 39.44 -9.33 -24.01
N GLN A 115 39.21 -10.53 -23.46
CA GLN A 115 39.81 -11.79 -23.94
C GLN A 115 39.29 -12.19 -25.34
N ARG A 116 38.17 -11.64 -25.80
CA ARG A 116 37.52 -11.95 -27.09
C ARG A 116 38.13 -11.23 -28.30
N GLN A 117 39.30 -10.58 -28.18
CA GLN A 117 40.04 -10.10 -29.35
C GLN A 117 40.52 -11.29 -30.19
N ILE A 118 39.71 -11.69 -31.17
CA ILE A 118 40.03 -12.73 -32.15
C ILE A 118 41.32 -12.33 -32.85
N ARG A 119 42.38 -13.13 -32.70
CA ARG A 119 43.59 -12.99 -33.49
C ARG A 119 43.44 -13.87 -34.72
N TYR A 120 43.42 -13.27 -35.91
CA TYR A 120 43.42 -14.03 -37.15
C TYR A 120 44.84 -14.48 -37.50
N MET A 121 44.95 -15.64 -38.17
CA MET A 121 46.21 -16.09 -38.73
C MET A 121 46.75 -15.03 -39.70
N HIS A 122 48.00 -14.60 -39.50
CA HIS A 122 48.62 -13.66 -40.41
C HIS A 122 48.90 -14.32 -41.77
N PRO A 123 48.74 -13.62 -42.92
CA PRO A 123 49.01 -14.16 -44.26
C PRO A 123 50.38 -14.83 -44.43
N ASP A 124 51.42 -14.29 -43.76
CA ASP A 124 52.77 -14.88 -43.78
C ASP A 124 52.85 -16.26 -43.14
N ASP A 125 52.01 -16.54 -42.14
CA ASP A 125 51.99 -17.84 -41.48
C ASP A 125 51.20 -18.86 -42.32
N ALA A 126 50.11 -18.44 -42.96
CA ALA A 126 49.42 -19.24 -43.99
C ALA A 126 50.40 -19.65 -45.11
N LYS A 127 51.20 -18.70 -45.60
CA LYS A 127 52.24 -18.96 -46.60
C LYS A 127 53.26 -20.00 -46.12
N LYS A 128 53.77 -19.90 -44.89
CA LYS A 128 54.74 -20.87 -44.34
C LYS A 128 54.16 -22.28 -44.24
N LEU A 129 52.89 -22.41 -43.84
CA LEU A 129 52.19 -23.70 -43.76
C LEU A 129 52.12 -24.35 -45.15
N ILE A 130 51.72 -23.57 -46.16
CA ILE A 130 51.63 -24.03 -47.55
C ILE A 130 53.02 -24.40 -48.09
N GLU A 131 54.03 -23.57 -47.87
CA GLU A 131 55.43 -23.83 -48.27
C GLU A 131 55.99 -25.10 -47.64
N THR A 132 55.66 -25.36 -46.36
CA THR A 132 56.05 -26.59 -45.66
C THR A 132 55.41 -27.81 -46.33
N ALA A 133 54.12 -27.73 -46.64
CA ALA A 133 53.37 -28.83 -47.22
C ALA A 133 53.80 -29.18 -48.66
N VAL A 134 54.22 -28.20 -49.46
CA VAL A 134 54.72 -28.40 -50.83
C VAL A 134 56.24 -28.52 -50.92
N GLY A 135 56.93 -28.48 -49.78
CA GLY A 135 58.38 -28.55 -49.67
C GLY A 135 58.95 -29.97 -49.82
N ALA A 136 59.99 -30.26 -49.03
CA ALA A 136 60.68 -31.54 -49.04
C ALA A 136 59.74 -32.69 -48.61
N GLY A 137 59.73 -33.78 -49.39
CA GLY A 137 58.90 -34.96 -49.09
C GLY A 137 57.54 -35.02 -49.80
N SER A 138 57.13 -33.94 -50.48
CA SER A 138 55.95 -33.92 -51.36
C SER A 138 56.32 -33.53 -52.80
N PHE A 139 56.32 -32.23 -53.10
CA PHE A 139 56.62 -31.67 -54.42
C PHE A 139 58.09 -31.32 -54.60
N GLU A 140 58.91 -31.43 -53.56
CA GLU A 140 60.33 -31.02 -53.52
C GLU A 140 60.53 -29.52 -53.75
N GLY A 141 59.50 -28.72 -53.42
CA GLY A 141 59.55 -27.27 -53.46
C GLY A 141 58.38 -26.63 -54.20
N MET A 142 58.13 -25.37 -53.83
CA MET A 142 57.04 -24.55 -54.37
C MET A 142 57.09 -24.43 -55.90
N GLN A 143 58.28 -24.26 -56.48
CA GLN A 143 58.41 -24.12 -57.94
C GLN A 143 57.99 -25.38 -58.69
N THR A 144 58.31 -26.57 -58.15
CA THR A 144 57.88 -27.84 -58.75
C THR A 144 56.39 -28.07 -58.60
N ALA A 145 55.77 -27.62 -57.49
CA ALA A 145 54.32 -27.61 -57.35
C ALA A 145 53.66 -26.69 -58.40
N LYS A 146 54.22 -25.50 -58.64
CA LYS A 146 53.77 -24.57 -59.69
C LYS A 146 53.89 -25.18 -61.09
N ASP A 147 55.08 -25.59 -61.48
CA ASP A 147 55.38 -26.03 -62.86
C ASP A 147 54.67 -27.33 -63.24
N SER A 148 54.36 -28.18 -62.25
CA SER A 148 53.59 -29.40 -62.45
C SER A 148 52.07 -29.20 -62.38
N GLY A 149 51.59 -28.00 -62.05
CA GLY A 149 50.17 -27.74 -61.77
C GLY A 149 49.64 -28.62 -60.63
N CYS A 150 50.41 -28.72 -59.55
CA CYS A 150 50.17 -29.58 -58.40
C CYS A 150 49.97 -31.06 -58.78
N GLY A 151 50.80 -31.54 -59.72
CA GLY A 151 50.77 -32.93 -60.18
C GLY A 151 49.70 -33.24 -61.22
N SER A 152 49.20 -32.23 -61.91
CA SER A 152 48.23 -32.41 -62.98
C SER A 152 48.81 -33.15 -64.20
N VAL A 153 47.97 -34.00 -64.81
CA VAL A 153 48.35 -34.80 -65.97
C VAL A 153 48.34 -33.94 -67.23
N GLY A 154 49.50 -33.83 -67.89
CA GLY A 154 49.65 -33.10 -69.15
C GLY A 154 50.69 -31.96 -69.11
N ASN A 155 51.23 -31.62 -67.94
CA ASN A 155 52.30 -30.62 -67.81
C ASN A 155 53.68 -31.20 -68.17
N ARG A 156 54.57 -30.35 -68.73
CA ARG A 156 55.93 -30.76 -69.16
C ARG A 156 56.81 -31.16 -67.97
N VAL A 157 56.65 -30.50 -66.83
CA VAL A 157 57.34 -30.82 -65.58
C VAL A 157 56.47 -31.78 -64.76
N ARG A 158 57.06 -32.92 -64.36
CA ARG A 158 56.35 -33.94 -63.56
C ARG A 158 56.73 -33.78 -62.08
N ALA A 159 55.72 -33.69 -61.22
CA ALA A 159 55.91 -33.84 -59.78
C ALA A 159 56.32 -35.28 -59.42
N PRO A 160 57.00 -35.49 -58.27
CA PRO A 160 57.19 -36.82 -57.71
C PRO A 160 55.88 -37.61 -57.62
N ARG A 161 55.96 -38.92 -57.86
CA ARG A 161 54.76 -39.77 -57.83
C ARG A 161 54.11 -39.72 -56.44
N GLY A 162 52.85 -39.30 -56.40
CA GLY A 162 52.07 -39.17 -55.16
C GLY A 162 52.32 -37.88 -54.37
N ALA A 163 53.03 -36.89 -54.93
CA ALA A 163 53.32 -35.61 -54.27
C ALA A 163 52.07 -34.94 -53.68
N TYR A 164 50.99 -34.85 -54.46
CA TYR A 164 49.69 -34.32 -54.01
C TYR A 164 49.19 -35.03 -52.73
N ARG A 165 49.07 -36.36 -52.78
CA ARG A 165 48.59 -37.15 -51.65
C ARG A 165 49.50 -37.11 -50.42
N LYS A 166 50.79 -36.81 -50.61
CA LYS A 166 51.75 -36.64 -49.51
C LYS A 166 51.71 -35.24 -48.91
N SER A 167 51.36 -34.22 -49.70
CA SER A 167 51.32 -32.83 -49.22
C SER A 167 50.18 -32.58 -48.23
N VAL A 168 49.04 -33.23 -48.39
CA VAL A 168 47.87 -33.10 -47.50
C VAL A 168 48.17 -33.49 -46.05
N PRO A 169 48.70 -34.70 -45.74
CA PRO A 169 49.05 -35.04 -44.36
C PRO A 169 50.24 -34.23 -43.80
N LEU A 170 51.13 -33.73 -44.66
CA LEU A 170 52.21 -32.82 -44.22
C LEU A 170 51.65 -31.44 -43.83
N PHE A 171 50.66 -30.95 -44.58
CA PHE A 171 49.95 -29.73 -44.25
C PHE A 171 49.19 -29.89 -42.93
N ASP A 172 48.41 -30.96 -42.78
CA ASP A 172 47.62 -31.22 -41.58
C ASP A 172 48.48 -31.27 -40.31
N ALA A 173 49.64 -31.94 -40.37
CA ALA A 173 50.60 -31.96 -39.27
C ALA A 173 51.19 -30.57 -38.96
N ALA A 174 51.49 -29.76 -39.99
CA ALA A 174 52.01 -28.41 -39.81
C ALA A 174 50.95 -27.45 -39.26
N ALA A 175 49.71 -27.56 -39.75
CA ALA A 175 48.56 -26.80 -39.28
C ALA A 175 48.27 -27.15 -37.81
N SER A 176 48.17 -28.45 -37.48
CA SER A 176 48.00 -28.91 -36.10
C SER A 176 49.09 -28.35 -35.18
N ALA A 177 50.36 -28.42 -35.58
CA ALA A 177 51.46 -27.85 -34.79
C ALA A 177 51.40 -26.32 -34.65
N PHE A 178 50.85 -25.60 -35.64
CA PHE A 178 50.71 -24.15 -35.59
C PHE A 178 49.59 -23.73 -34.65
N PHE A 179 48.43 -24.38 -34.74
CA PHE A 179 47.26 -24.08 -33.91
C PHE A 179 47.41 -24.64 -32.49
N SER A 180 48.20 -25.71 -32.30
CA SER A 180 48.47 -26.30 -30.99
C SER A 180 49.24 -25.30 -30.11
N GLY A 181 48.51 -24.68 -29.17
CA GLY A 181 49.07 -23.70 -28.23
C GLY A 181 48.96 -22.23 -28.67
N LYS A 182 48.16 -21.90 -29.69
CA LYS A 182 47.90 -20.52 -30.11
C LYS A 182 46.41 -20.26 -30.35
N ASP A 183 45.89 -19.14 -29.85
CA ASP A 183 44.49 -18.70 -30.05
C ASP A 183 44.30 -17.96 -31.39
N PHE A 184 44.68 -18.59 -32.51
CA PHE A 184 44.50 -18.02 -33.85
C PHE A 184 43.29 -18.62 -34.56
N ARG A 185 42.39 -17.78 -35.09
CA ARG A 185 41.35 -18.23 -36.03
C ARG A 185 41.85 -18.18 -37.46
N LEU A 186 41.44 -19.15 -38.26
CA LEU A 186 41.61 -19.09 -39.71
C LEU A 186 40.57 -18.14 -40.31
N ASP A 187 41.02 -17.16 -41.09
CA ASP A 187 40.17 -16.54 -42.11
C ASP A 187 40.26 -17.39 -43.38
N SER A 188 39.14 -18.01 -43.75
CA SER A 188 39.07 -18.94 -44.88
C SER A 188 39.31 -18.25 -46.22
N GLU A 189 38.93 -16.98 -46.37
CA GLU A 189 39.07 -16.23 -47.63
C GLU A 189 40.51 -15.75 -47.80
N ASP A 190 41.10 -15.14 -46.77
CA ASP A 190 42.50 -14.71 -46.79
C ASP A 190 43.45 -15.89 -47.01
N PHE A 191 43.19 -17.04 -46.36
CA PHE A 191 43.99 -18.23 -46.55
C PHE A 191 43.94 -18.73 -48.00
N LEU A 192 42.74 -18.76 -48.59
CA LEU A 192 42.58 -19.15 -49.99
C LEU A 192 43.25 -18.15 -50.93
N GLU A 193 43.17 -16.84 -50.66
CA GLU A 193 43.86 -15.83 -51.44
C GLU A 193 45.38 -16.03 -51.41
N VAL A 194 45.96 -16.24 -50.23
CA VAL A 194 47.39 -16.54 -50.07
C VAL A 194 47.77 -17.80 -50.84
N CYS A 195 46.99 -18.88 -50.72
CA CYS A 195 47.26 -20.12 -51.44
C CYS A 195 47.15 -19.96 -52.96
N ASN A 196 46.15 -19.21 -53.41
CA ASN A 196 45.91 -18.94 -54.83
C ASN A 196 46.97 -18.01 -55.43
N GLY A 197 47.54 -17.10 -54.64
CA GLY A 197 48.71 -16.29 -55.03
C GLY A 197 50.01 -17.10 -55.11
N LEU A 198 50.12 -18.18 -54.34
CA LEU A 198 51.29 -19.06 -54.33
C LEU A 198 51.25 -20.17 -55.37
N LEU A 199 50.08 -20.60 -55.85
CA LEU A 199 49.95 -21.74 -56.76
C LEU A 199 49.05 -21.41 -57.97
N PRO A 200 49.36 -21.93 -59.17
CA PRO A 200 48.65 -21.55 -60.39
C PRO A 200 47.20 -22.07 -60.41
N GLN A 201 46.28 -21.14 -60.64
CA GLN A 201 44.83 -21.40 -60.66
C GLN A 201 44.28 -21.67 -62.07
N GLU A 202 45.02 -21.32 -63.12
CA GLU A 202 44.57 -21.45 -64.51
C GLU A 202 45.08 -22.74 -65.20
N GLY A 203 44.34 -23.19 -66.21
CA GLY A 203 44.66 -24.39 -66.99
C GLY A 203 44.20 -25.70 -66.34
N ARG A 204 44.69 -26.84 -66.85
CA ARG A 204 44.46 -28.15 -66.22
C ARG A 204 45.40 -28.27 -65.01
N SER A 205 45.07 -27.61 -63.89
CA SER A 205 45.85 -27.64 -62.64
C SER A 205 45.02 -28.32 -61.54
N TYR A 206 45.68 -29.09 -60.67
CA TYR A 206 45.05 -29.62 -59.45
C TYR A 206 45.25 -28.68 -58.24
N CYS A 207 45.92 -27.53 -58.43
CA CYS A 207 46.25 -26.65 -57.31
C CYS A 207 45.04 -26.02 -56.63
N LYS A 208 43.94 -25.77 -57.34
CA LYS A 208 42.70 -25.26 -56.73
C LYS A 208 42.14 -26.25 -55.70
N ASN A 209 42.11 -27.53 -56.05
CA ASN A 209 41.64 -28.58 -55.14
C ASN A 209 42.62 -28.75 -53.97
N LEU A 210 43.93 -28.62 -54.22
CA LEU A 210 44.93 -28.70 -53.16
C LEU A 210 44.80 -27.54 -52.15
N CYS A 211 44.61 -26.30 -52.63
CA CYS A 211 44.37 -25.14 -51.77
C CYS A 211 43.08 -25.30 -50.96
N GLN A 212 42.04 -25.86 -51.56
CA GLN A 212 40.80 -26.15 -50.86
C GLN A 212 41.00 -27.19 -49.75
N GLU A 213 41.71 -28.29 -50.03
CA GLU A 213 42.03 -29.32 -49.03
C GLU A 213 42.91 -28.77 -47.88
N PHE A 214 43.86 -27.88 -48.18
CA PHE A 214 44.65 -27.19 -47.15
C PHE A 214 43.78 -26.26 -46.30
N LYS A 215 42.90 -25.47 -46.93
CA LYS A 215 41.98 -24.59 -46.21
C LYS A 215 41.09 -25.38 -45.27
N ASP A 216 40.51 -26.48 -45.75
CA ASP A 216 39.60 -27.31 -44.95
C ASP A 216 40.33 -27.98 -43.77
N SER A 217 41.58 -28.43 -43.97
CA SER A 217 42.42 -28.95 -42.88
C SER A 217 42.80 -27.86 -41.87
N ALA A 218 43.22 -26.67 -42.32
CA ALA A 218 43.51 -25.55 -41.43
C ALA A 218 42.26 -25.07 -40.66
N GLN A 219 41.10 -25.07 -41.31
CA GLN A 219 39.82 -24.71 -40.68
C GLN A 219 39.47 -25.73 -39.61
N ALA A 220 39.58 -27.03 -39.89
CA ALA A 220 39.33 -28.07 -38.91
C ALA A 220 40.25 -27.94 -37.68
N GLN A 221 41.55 -27.65 -37.87
CA GLN A 221 42.50 -27.44 -36.77
C GLN A 221 42.22 -26.14 -35.99
N SER A 222 41.84 -25.06 -36.69
CA SER A 222 41.39 -23.79 -36.08
C SER A 222 40.14 -24.01 -35.22
N ASP A 223 39.15 -24.73 -35.74
CA ASP A 223 37.87 -25.00 -35.06
C ASP A 223 38.06 -25.93 -33.85
N GLU A 224 38.92 -26.95 -34.00
CA GLU A 224 39.26 -27.88 -32.92
C GLU A 224 39.99 -27.22 -31.76
N HIS A 225 40.84 -26.22 -32.03
CA HIS A 225 41.70 -25.60 -31.00
C HIS A 225 41.17 -24.28 -30.44
N VAL A 226 40.41 -23.50 -31.21
CA VAL A 226 39.79 -22.25 -30.73
C VAL A 226 38.37 -22.50 -30.19
N GLY A 227 37.70 -23.57 -30.62
CA GLY A 227 36.37 -23.97 -30.16
C GLY A 227 35.22 -23.04 -30.58
N GLU A 228 34.02 -23.62 -30.70
CA GLU A 228 32.75 -22.88 -30.87
C GLU A 228 32.28 -22.17 -29.59
N THR A 229 32.99 -22.30 -28.47
CA THR A 229 32.57 -21.72 -27.19
C THR A 229 33.30 -20.40 -26.95
N ALA A 230 32.62 -19.31 -27.30
CA ALA A 230 32.75 -18.09 -26.50
C ALA A 230 32.36 -18.45 -25.06
N GLY A 231 33.34 -18.83 -24.25
CA GLY A 231 33.13 -19.37 -22.92
C GLY A 231 32.19 -18.49 -22.10
N ASP A 232 31.05 -19.06 -21.72
CA ASP A 232 30.12 -18.63 -20.67
C ASP A 232 29.64 -17.16 -20.70
N LEU A 233 29.95 -16.34 -21.71
CA LEU A 233 29.58 -14.92 -21.73
C LEU A 233 28.05 -14.75 -21.75
N ASP A 234 27.35 -15.54 -22.57
CA ASP A 234 25.88 -15.52 -22.63
C ASP A 234 25.27 -16.00 -21.29
N ALA A 235 25.94 -16.94 -20.61
CA ALA A 235 25.51 -17.37 -19.28
C ALA A 235 25.77 -16.30 -18.21
N LEU A 236 26.88 -15.56 -18.30
CA LEU A 236 27.19 -14.43 -17.42
C LEU A 236 26.22 -13.26 -17.65
N LEU A 237 25.90 -12.94 -18.90
CA LEU A 237 24.89 -11.93 -19.26
C LEU A 237 23.51 -12.33 -18.74
N ARG A 238 23.11 -13.59 -18.91
CA ARG A 238 21.84 -14.09 -18.34
C ARG A 238 21.85 -14.02 -16.81
N THR A 239 22.96 -14.38 -16.16
CA THR A 239 23.11 -14.28 -14.71
C THR A 239 23.05 -12.82 -14.23
N GLN A 240 23.63 -11.89 -15.00
CA GLN A 240 23.55 -10.46 -14.72
C GLN A 240 22.10 -9.96 -14.80
N GLU A 241 21.35 -10.36 -15.83
CA GLU A 241 19.93 -10.03 -15.99
C GLU A 241 19.10 -10.58 -14.82
N GLU A 242 19.28 -11.86 -14.47
CA GLU A 242 18.60 -12.51 -13.33
C GLU A 242 18.88 -11.79 -12.01
N LYS A 243 20.14 -11.43 -11.73
CA LYS A 243 20.50 -10.69 -10.50
C LYS A 243 20.01 -9.24 -10.52
N THR A 244 19.99 -8.59 -11.68
CA THR A 244 19.42 -7.23 -11.84
C THR A 244 17.93 -7.24 -11.55
N LYS A 245 17.21 -8.24 -12.05
CA LYS A 245 15.79 -8.45 -11.73
C LYS A 245 15.58 -8.73 -10.24
N ALA A 246 16.43 -9.54 -9.62
CA ALA A 246 16.38 -9.82 -8.18
C ALA A 246 16.65 -8.56 -7.33
N LEU A 247 17.55 -7.68 -7.78
CA LEU A 247 17.85 -6.40 -7.13
C LEU A 247 16.64 -5.47 -7.18
N GLY A 248 16.04 -5.32 -8.36
CA GLY A 248 14.81 -4.53 -8.55
C GLY A 248 13.65 -5.06 -7.68
N ALA A 249 13.50 -6.38 -7.59
CA ALA A 249 12.51 -7.02 -6.73
C ALA A 249 12.77 -6.73 -5.24
N ALA A 250 14.01 -6.85 -4.75
CA ALA A 250 14.35 -6.58 -3.35
C ALA A 250 14.10 -5.11 -2.97
N LYS A 251 14.50 -4.16 -3.82
CA LYS A 251 14.22 -2.73 -3.62
C LYS A 251 12.71 -2.43 -3.59
N THR A 252 11.95 -3.06 -4.47
CA THR A 252 10.48 -2.94 -4.50
C THR A 252 9.85 -3.50 -3.23
N GLN A 253 10.32 -4.65 -2.74
CA GLN A 253 9.84 -5.25 -1.49
C GLN A 253 10.10 -4.36 -0.26
N ILE A 254 11.22 -3.63 -0.21
CA ILE A 254 11.49 -2.63 0.85
C ILE A 254 10.48 -1.48 0.76
N ALA A 255 10.27 -0.94 -0.43
CA ALA A 255 9.34 0.17 -0.67
C ALA A 255 7.89 -0.22 -0.31
N ASP A 256 7.45 -1.39 -0.77
CA ASP A 256 6.11 -1.92 -0.47
C ASP A 256 5.93 -2.18 1.02
N CYS A 257 6.92 -2.79 1.66
CA CYS A 257 6.93 -2.99 3.10
C CYS A 257 6.72 -1.66 3.86
N THR A 258 7.47 -0.63 3.46
CA THR A 258 7.43 0.70 4.10
C THR A 258 6.06 1.34 3.91
N LYS A 259 5.50 1.30 2.69
CA LYS A 259 4.15 1.81 2.40
C LYS A 259 3.06 1.09 3.21
N SER A 260 3.13 -0.24 3.32
CA SER A 260 2.20 -1.01 4.15
C SER A 260 2.35 -0.68 5.64
N TRP A 261 3.59 -0.49 6.12
CA TRP A 261 3.85 -0.09 7.50
C TRP A 261 3.32 1.31 7.80
N ASP A 262 3.48 2.27 6.90
CA ASP A 262 2.92 3.62 7.06
C ASP A 262 1.39 3.56 7.26
N GLY A 263 0.69 2.74 6.48
CA GLY A 263 -0.75 2.49 6.66
C GLY A 263 -1.10 1.91 8.04
N LEU A 264 -0.30 0.98 8.54
CA LEU A 264 -0.49 0.36 9.86
C LEU A 264 -0.10 1.30 11.02
N SER A 265 0.96 2.09 10.86
CA SER A 265 1.45 3.08 11.82
C SER A 265 0.40 4.19 12.04
N VAL A 266 -0.33 4.53 10.98
CA VAL A 266 -1.49 5.42 11.07
C VAL A 266 -2.61 4.81 11.92
N LEU A 267 -2.97 3.54 11.71
CA LEU A 267 -3.95 2.85 12.57
C LEU A 267 -3.46 2.76 14.02
N ARG A 268 -2.17 2.46 14.23
CA ARG A 268 -1.53 2.44 15.54
C ARG A 268 -1.73 3.77 16.26
N THR A 269 -1.32 4.85 15.61
CA THR A 269 -1.40 6.21 16.15
C THR A 269 -2.83 6.56 16.53
N HIS A 270 -3.79 6.17 15.67
CA HIS A 270 -5.20 6.37 15.94
C HIS A 270 -5.70 5.58 17.16
N ILE A 271 -5.40 4.28 17.27
CA ILE A 271 -5.83 3.45 18.41
C ILE A 271 -5.14 3.88 19.71
N GLU A 272 -3.83 4.18 19.67
CA GLU A 272 -3.08 4.66 20.83
C GLU A 272 -3.60 6.03 21.29
N GLY A 273 -3.93 6.94 20.35
CA GLY A 273 -4.57 8.22 20.65
C GLY A 273 -5.93 8.04 21.33
N LEU A 274 -6.82 7.23 20.73
CA LEU A 274 -8.13 6.91 21.31
C LEU A 274 -8.00 6.32 22.73
N LYS A 275 -7.03 5.45 22.97
CA LYS A 275 -6.76 4.84 24.29
C LYS A 275 -6.23 5.86 25.29
N GLY A 276 -5.33 6.75 24.88
CA GLY A 276 -4.80 7.84 25.69
C GLY A 276 -5.89 8.82 26.11
N ASP A 277 -6.73 9.21 25.15
CA ASP A 277 -7.85 10.13 25.41
C ASP A 277 -8.89 9.47 26.31
N MET A 278 -9.22 8.20 26.07
CA MET A 278 -10.13 7.42 26.93
C MET A 278 -9.61 7.35 28.36
N LYS A 279 -8.33 7.02 28.57
CA LYS A 279 -7.74 6.95 29.92
C LYS A 279 -7.83 8.30 30.63
N THR A 280 -7.52 9.38 29.91
CA THR A 280 -7.57 10.74 30.45
C THR A 280 -8.99 11.12 30.83
N ARG A 281 -9.97 10.93 29.93
CA ARG A 281 -11.38 11.24 30.19
C ARG A 281 -11.98 10.37 31.29
N PHE A 282 -11.69 9.08 31.28
CA PHE A 282 -12.17 8.16 32.31
C PHE A 282 -11.64 8.55 33.69
N GLY A 283 -10.36 8.91 33.81
CA GLY A 283 -9.81 9.43 35.07
C GLY A 283 -10.55 10.68 35.55
N ILE A 284 -10.81 11.64 34.66
CA ILE A 284 -11.55 12.86 35.00
C ILE A 284 -12.99 12.55 35.42
N LEU A 285 -13.69 11.67 34.70
CA LEU A 285 -15.06 11.27 35.04
C LEU A 285 -15.12 10.50 36.36
N GLN A 286 -14.16 9.61 36.60
CA GLN A 286 -14.04 8.88 37.85
C GLN A 286 -13.80 9.82 39.03
N ASP A 287 -12.91 10.82 38.88
CA ASP A 287 -12.68 11.83 39.91
C ASP A 287 -13.98 12.61 40.20
N ALA A 288 -14.74 12.97 39.16
CA ALA A 288 -16.04 13.62 39.33
C ALA A 288 -17.09 12.74 40.03
N GLU A 289 -17.14 11.45 39.70
CA GLU A 289 -18.02 10.48 40.36
C GLU A 289 -17.68 10.37 41.85
N MET A 290 -16.39 10.29 42.20
CA MET A 290 -15.94 10.27 43.61
C MET A 290 -16.31 11.56 44.34
N ASP A 291 -16.10 12.74 43.73
CA ASP A 291 -16.49 14.02 44.35
C ASP A 291 -18.02 14.11 44.57
N LEU A 292 -18.83 13.52 43.68
CA LEU A 292 -20.29 13.47 43.85
C LEU A 292 -20.74 12.46 44.90
N ASP A 293 -20.01 11.35 45.08
CA ASP A 293 -20.25 10.39 46.15
C ASP A 293 -19.90 11.01 47.52
N ASP A 294 -18.76 11.70 47.62
CA ASP A 294 -18.38 12.48 48.80
C ASP A 294 -19.47 13.52 49.14
N ALA A 295 -19.99 14.24 48.13
CA ALA A 295 -21.10 15.18 48.33
C ALA A 295 -22.39 14.51 48.86
N GLN A 296 -22.71 13.27 48.43
CA GLN A 296 -23.86 12.52 48.95
C GLN A 296 -23.64 12.10 50.40
N TRP A 297 -22.41 11.70 50.72
CA TRP A 297 -22.01 11.34 52.07
C TRP A 297 -22.13 12.53 53.03
N GLU A 298 -21.61 13.70 52.63
CA GLU A 298 -21.73 14.95 53.39
C GLU A 298 -23.18 15.38 53.61
N LEU A 299 -24.05 15.28 52.59
CA LEU A 299 -25.49 15.55 52.76
C LEU A 299 -26.15 14.61 53.77
N SER A 300 -25.79 13.33 53.72
CA SER A 300 -26.33 12.32 54.65
C SER A 300 -25.87 12.58 56.08
N GLU A 301 -24.59 12.92 56.27
CA GLU A 301 -24.04 13.27 57.58
C GLU A 301 -24.67 14.55 58.13
N MET A 302 -24.88 15.57 57.30
CA MET A 302 -25.61 16.79 57.69
C MET A 302 -27.05 16.48 58.12
N GLU A 303 -27.75 15.62 57.38
CA GLU A 303 -29.13 15.23 57.70
C GLU A 303 -29.21 14.52 59.08
N GLU A 304 -28.30 13.58 59.34
CA GLU A 304 -28.21 12.87 60.62
C GLU A 304 -27.88 13.82 61.78
N ASN A 305 -26.91 14.72 61.56
CA ASN A 305 -26.49 15.69 62.57
C ASN A 305 -27.60 16.68 62.95
N LEU A 306 -28.36 17.17 61.96
CA LEU A 306 -29.49 18.07 62.20
C LEU A 306 -30.63 17.36 62.92
N LYS A 307 -30.96 16.11 62.56
CA LYS A 307 -31.97 15.30 63.27
C LYS A 307 -31.60 15.04 64.73
N ALA A 308 -30.33 14.70 64.99
CA ALA A 308 -29.84 14.50 66.36
C ALA A 308 -29.92 15.80 67.17
N THR A 309 -29.56 16.93 66.56
CA THR A 309 -29.64 18.25 67.19
C THR A 309 -31.09 18.63 67.49
N GLU A 310 -32.02 18.43 66.55
CA GLU A 310 -33.43 18.77 66.70
C GLU A 310 -34.03 18.06 67.94
N GLN A 311 -33.68 16.79 68.15
CA GLN A 311 -34.12 16.03 69.31
C GLN A 311 -33.63 16.66 70.63
N VAL A 312 -32.32 16.96 70.72
CA VAL A 312 -31.71 17.57 71.92
C VAL A 312 -32.31 18.95 72.21
N LEU A 313 -32.49 19.78 71.19
CA LEU A 313 -33.11 21.10 71.33
C LEU A 313 -34.59 21.03 71.68
N GLY A 314 -35.32 20.02 71.21
CA GLY A 314 -36.69 19.75 71.62
C GLY A 314 -36.82 19.41 73.11
N GLU A 315 -35.87 18.64 73.65
CA GLU A 315 -35.79 18.34 75.08
C GLU A 315 -35.46 19.59 75.91
N ALA A 316 -34.50 20.40 75.45
CA ALA A 316 -34.17 21.69 76.08
C ALA A 316 -35.36 22.66 76.07
N LEU A 317 -36.10 22.75 74.95
CA LEU A 317 -37.32 23.56 74.86
C LEU A 317 -38.39 23.09 75.84
N THR A 318 -38.56 21.78 75.98
CA THR A 318 -39.50 21.20 76.95
C THR A 318 -39.10 21.55 78.39
N ALA A 319 -37.80 21.48 78.71
CA ALA A 319 -37.25 21.87 79.99
C ALA A 319 -37.52 23.36 80.31
N VAL A 320 -37.19 24.26 79.38
CA VAL A 320 -37.44 25.72 79.50
C VAL A 320 -38.93 26.05 79.64
N LYS A 321 -39.80 25.36 78.90
CA LYS A 321 -41.26 25.54 79.02
C LYS A 321 -41.80 25.08 80.38
N SER A 322 -41.24 24.01 80.93
CA SER A 322 -41.65 23.44 82.22
C SER A 322 -41.17 24.25 83.43
N SER A 323 -40.11 25.07 83.28
CA SER A 323 -39.59 25.95 84.34
C SER A 323 -40.37 27.27 84.49
N GLY A 324 -41.51 27.41 83.83
CA GLY A 324 -42.38 28.61 83.90
C GLY A 324 -42.05 29.70 82.88
N ASP A 325 -40.98 29.55 82.09
CA ASP A 325 -40.55 30.51 81.06
C ASP A 325 -41.22 30.20 79.69
N LYS A 326 -42.45 29.69 79.73
CA LYS A 326 -43.21 29.15 78.57
C LYS A 326 -43.41 30.17 77.43
N HIS A 327 -43.24 31.47 77.73
CA HIS A 327 -43.32 32.60 76.80
C HIS A 327 -42.15 33.60 76.98
N GLY A 328 -41.06 33.17 77.61
CA GLY A 328 -39.83 33.96 77.73
C GLY A 328 -39.00 33.97 76.45
N LYS A 329 -37.99 34.84 76.39
CA LYS A 329 -37.10 34.99 75.22
C LYS A 329 -36.44 33.66 74.80
N ALA A 330 -36.03 32.82 75.77
CA ALA A 330 -35.38 31.54 75.50
C ALA A 330 -36.30 30.52 74.80
N GLY A 331 -37.56 30.41 75.25
CA GLY A 331 -38.54 29.51 74.62
C GLY A 331 -38.84 29.92 73.18
N ALA A 332 -39.05 31.22 72.93
CA ALA A 332 -39.32 31.74 71.59
C ALA A 332 -38.11 31.59 70.65
N SER A 333 -36.89 31.81 71.14
CA SER A 333 -35.67 31.62 70.35
C SER A 333 -35.43 30.14 70.01
N LEU A 334 -35.68 29.21 70.94
CA LEU A 334 -35.60 27.77 70.67
C LEU A 334 -36.65 27.29 69.66
N GLU A 335 -37.88 27.79 69.74
CA GLU A 335 -38.91 27.50 68.73
C GLU A 335 -38.51 28.01 67.34
N THR A 336 -37.94 29.21 67.29
CA THR A 336 -37.43 29.80 66.04
C THR A 336 -36.25 28.99 65.48
N LEU A 337 -35.33 28.56 66.36
CA LEU A 337 -34.19 27.73 65.99
C LEU A 337 -34.65 26.37 65.42
N LEU A 338 -35.53 25.65 66.12
CA LEU A 338 -36.09 24.38 65.66
C LEU A 338 -36.84 24.51 64.33
N ALA A 339 -37.58 25.60 64.12
CA ALA A 339 -38.25 25.85 62.85
C ALA A 339 -37.24 26.04 61.70
N LYS A 340 -36.12 26.73 61.95
CA LYS A 340 -35.04 26.89 60.96
C LYS A 340 -34.26 25.60 60.74
N GLU A 341 -34.01 24.79 61.76
CA GLU A 341 -33.38 23.47 61.59
C GLU A 341 -34.23 22.58 60.69
N LYS A 342 -35.55 22.58 60.87
CA LYS A 342 -36.47 21.85 59.97
C LYS A 342 -36.45 22.37 58.54
N ALA A 343 -36.34 23.68 58.35
CA ALA A 343 -36.23 24.27 57.03
C ALA A 343 -34.93 23.83 56.34
N VAL A 344 -33.79 23.91 57.03
CA VAL A 344 -32.48 23.47 56.52
C VAL A 344 -32.48 21.96 56.24
N LEU A 345 -33.07 21.16 57.14
CA LEU A 345 -33.23 19.70 56.93
C LEU A 345 -34.07 19.40 55.69
N ALA A 346 -35.17 20.13 55.47
CA ALA A 346 -35.99 19.96 54.28
C ALA A 346 -35.25 20.33 52.99
N GLU A 347 -34.41 21.37 53.01
CA GLU A 347 -33.57 21.74 51.87
C GLU A 347 -32.48 20.69 51.59
N ILE A 348 -31.82 20.14 52.63
CA ILE A 348 -30.85 19.04 52.49
C ILE A 348 -31.51 17.82 51.85
N SER A 349 -32.66 17.37 52.39
CA SER A 349 -33.39 16.24 51.81
C SER A 349 -33.86 16.53 50.37
N ALA A 350 -34.18 17.78 50.04
CA ALA A 350 -34.55 18.19 48.67
C ALA A 350 -33.36 18.26 47.69
N MET A 351 -32.12 18.20 48.17
CA MET A 351 -30.90 18.13 47.34
C MET A 351 -30.43 16.70 47.06
N ALA A 352 -30.78 15.73 47.91
CA ALA A 352 -30.38 14.33 47.73
C ALA A 352 -30.79 13.76 46.36
N ASP A 353 -32.06 13.98 45.96
CA ASP A 353 -32.59 13.53 44.67
C ASP A 353 -31.88 14.15 43.45
N PRO A 354 -31.73 15.49 43.35
CA PRO A 354 -30.92 16.11 42.30
C PRO A 354 -29.48 15.60 42.24
N LEU A 355 -28.80 15.50 43.38
CA LEU A 355 -27.40 15.06 43.43
C LEU A 355 -27.25 13.61 42.96
N SER A 356 -28.14 12.72 43.40
CA SER A 356 -28.19 11.32 42.94
C SER A 356 -28.45 11.22 41.43
N LYS A 357 -29.33 12.06 40.88
CA LYS A 357 -29.57 12.12 39.43
C LYS A 357 -28.37 12.63 38.65
N VAL A 358 -27.62 13.60 39.19
CA VAL A 358 -26.38 14.08 38.57
C VAL A 358 -25.37 12.94 38.56
N HIS A 359 -25.14 12.27 39.69
CA HIS A 359 -24.24 11.10 39.77
C HIS A 359 -24.60 10.01 38.76
N ALA A 360 -25.88 9.61 38.68
CA ALA A 360 -26.33 8.58 37.72
C ALA A 360 -26.14 9.01 36.26
N ASP A 361 -26.30 10.30 35.95
CA ASP A 361 -26.04 10.81 34.61
C ASP A 361 -24.52 10.79 34.27
N PHE A 362 -23.64 11.08 35.23
CA PHE A 362 -22.18 10.97 35.04
C PHE A 362 -21.78 9.53 34.71
N GLU A 363 -22.26 8.56 35.48
CA GLU A 363 -22.01 7.14 35.23
C GLU A 363 -22.49 6.73 33.83
N ALA A 364 -23.70 7.15 33.46
CA ALA A 364 -24.26 6.87 32.14
C ALA A 364 -23.42 7.50 31.00
N VAL A 365 -22.89 8.71 31.19
CA VAL A 365 -21.98 9.35 30.23
C VAL A 365 -20.65 8.62 30.15
N GLY A 366 -20.07 8.19 31.26
CA GLY A 366 -18.84 7.41 31.29
C GLY A 366 -18.96 6.10 30.51
N VAL A 367 -20.07 5.38 30.70
CA VAL A 367 -20.38 4.16 29.94
C VAL A 367 -20.58 4.46 28.44
N ALA A 368 -21.28 5.55 28.11
CA ALA A 368 -21.53 5.94 26.74
C ALA A 368 -20.23 6.34 26.00
N ASP A 369 -19.37 7.14 26.62
CA ASP A 369 -18.07 7.54 26.06
C ASP A 369 -17.19 6.32 25.79
N LYS A 370 -17.05 5.43 26.78
CA LYS A 370 -16.30 4.18 26.62
C LYS A 370 -16.82 3.36 25.45
N THR A 371 -18.14 3.20 25.36
CA THR A 371 -18.78 2.45 24.27
C THR A 371 -18.49 3.07 22.90
N VAL A 372 -18.49 4.39 22.80
CA VAL A 372 -18.19 5.11 21.55
C VAL A 372 -16.74 4.89 21.13
N VAL A 373 -15.78 4.96 22.07
CA VAL A 373 -14.36 4.68 21.80
C VAL A 373 -14.14 3.24 21.36
N ASP A 374 -14.73 2.29 22.08
CA ASP A 374 -14.65 0.87 21.81
C ASP A 374 -15.18 0.55 20.41
N LEU A 375 -16.35 1.11 20.07
CA LEU A 375 -17.00 0.94 18.79
C LEU A 375 -16.19 1.58 17.65
N LYS A 376 -15.70 2.81 17.83
CA LYS A 376 -14.81 3.47 16.84
C LYS A 376 -13.54 2.63 16.60
N SER A 377 -12.91 2.16 17.67
CA SER A 377 -11.69 1.33 17.57
C SER A 377 -11.93 0.05 16.78
N ALA A 378 -13.01 -0.67 17.08
CA ALA A 378 -13.38 -1.90 16.38
C ALA A 378 -13.71 -1.66 14.90
N VAL A 379 -14.43 -0.57 14.61
CA VAL A 379 -14.83 -0.20 13.25
C VAL A 379 -13.61 0.20 12.43
N SER A 380 -12.75 1.08 12.95
CA SER A 380 -11.50 1.47 12.30
C SER A 380 -10.61 0.26 12.02
N ALA A 381 -10.42 -0.63 13.01
CA ALA A 381 -9.64 -1.86 12.82
C ALA A 381 -10.25 -2.79 11.76
N THR A 382 -11.59 -2.91 11.73
CA THR A 382 -12.30 -3.69 10.71
C THR A 382 -12.08 -3.09 9.31
N MET A 383 -12.18 -1.77 9.17
CA MET A 383 -11.94 -1.09 7.90
C MET A 383 -10.51 -1.28 7.42
N THR A 384 -9.51 -1.16 8.31
CA THR A 384 -8.12 -1.44 7.95
C THR A 384 -7.92 -2.88 7.50
N LYS A 385 -8.54 -3.87 8.17
CA LYS A 385 -8.50 -5.27 7.71
C LYS A 385 -9.12 -5.44 6.31
N MET A 386 -10.24 -4.78 6.04
CA MET A 386 -10.90 -4.82 4.73
C MET A 386 -10.03 -4.19 3.64
N GLN A 387 -9.32 -3.12 3.98
CA GLN A 387 -8.34 -2.49 3.09
C GLN A 387 -7.16 -3.44 2.82
N LEU A 388 -6.55 -3.99 3.87
CA LEU A 388 -5.44 -4.95 3.73
C LEU A 388 -5.85 -6.21 2.94
N LEU A 389 -7.08 -6.69 3.11
CA LEU A 389 -7.62 -7.79 2.31
C LEU A 389 -7.70 -7.41 0.83
N THR A 390 -8.07 -6.17 0.52
CA THR A 390 -8.09 -5.65 -0.86
C THR A 390 -6.68 -5.58 -1.42
N ASP A 391 -5.74 -5.07 -0.63
CA ASP A 391 -4.33 -4.97 -1.04
C ASP A 391 -3.77 -6.36 -1.35
N ALA A 392 -4.00 -7.34 -0.49
CA ALA A 392 -3.55 -8.72 -0.68
C ALA A 392 -4.26 -9.44 -1.85
N ALA A 393 -5.57 -9.23 -2.02
CA ALA A 393 -6.35 -9.95 -3.04
C ALA A 393 -6.25 -9.33 -4.44
N VAL A 394 -5.95 -8.03 -4.53
CA VAL A 394 -6.00 -7.27 -5.80
C VAL A 394 -4.68 -6.58 -6.09
N ALA A 395 -4.18 -5.75 -5.16
CA ALA A 395 -3.01 -4.92 -5.45
C ALA A 395 -1.73 -5.75 -5.57
N GLU A 396 -1.50 -6.70 -4.68
CA GLU A 396 -0.30 -7.55 -4.67
C GLU A 396 -0.20 -8.46 -5.91
N PRO A 397 -1.25 -9.19 -6.34
CA PRO A 397 -1.22 -9.94 -7.60
C PRO A 397 -0.90 -9.06 -8.82
N LEU A 398 -1.44 -7.84 -8.88
CA LEU A 398 -1.16 -6.90 -9.97
C LEU A 398 0.29 -6.41 -9.94
N LYS A 399 0.82 -6.10 -8.75
CA LYS A 399 2.24 -5.75 -8.60
C LYS A 399 3.16 -6.89 -9.02
N ASN A 400 2.82 -8.14 -8.70
CA ASN A 400 3.61 -9.32 -9.04
C ASN A 400 3.72 -9.55 -10.56
N ILE A 401 2.79 -9.03 -11.36
CA ILE A 401 2.87 -9.04 -12.83
C ILE A 401 3.44 -7.74 -13.40
N GLY A 402 4.06 -6.90 -12.57
CA GLY A 402 4.68 -5.63 -12.98
C GLY A 402 3.73 -4.44 -13.04
N PHE A 403 2.50 -4.58 -12.56
CA PHE A 403 1.47 -3.55 -12.66
C PHE A 403 1.24 -2.83 -11.32
N TYR A 404 1.73 -1.59 -11.22
CA TYR A 404 1.65 -0.78 -10.00
C TYR A 404 1.00 0.58 -10.26
N GLU A 405 0.58 1.27 -9.19
CA GLU A 405 -0.17 2.52 -9.26
C GLU A 405 0.59 3.63 -10.01
N GLU A 406 1.92 3.66 -9.92
CA GLU A 406 2.77 4.68 -10.57
C GLU A 406 3.25 4.29 -11.97
N LEU A 407 2.77 3.19 -12.56
CA LEU A 407 3.17 2.77 -13.92
C LEU A 407 2.72 3.81 -14.95
N GLU A 408 3.66 4.38 -15.71
CA GLU A 408 3.37 5.30 -16.82
C GLU A 408 3.15 4.50 -18.09
N LEU A 409 1.89 4.28 -18.44
CA LEU A 409 1.50 3.45 -19.58
C LEU A 409 1.99 4.03 -20.91
N ASP A 410 2.28 5.32 -21.00
CA ASP A 410 2.80 5.90 -22.24
C ASP A 410 4.25 5.53 -22.52
N ASP A 411 5.02 5.19 -21.47
CA ASP A 411 6.42 4.75 -21.60
C ASP A 411 6.50 3.27 -22.07
N GLU A 412 5.45 2.48 -21.84
CA GLU A 412 5.43 1.02 -22.11
C GLU A 412 4.98 0.65 -23.54
N PHE A 413 4.47 1.61 -24.33
CA PHE A 413 4.00 1.35 -25.70
C PHE A 413 4.64 2.30 -26.69
N THR A 414 5.10 1.77 -27.83
CA THR A 414 5.61 2.58 -28.94
C THR A 414 4.57 3.55 -29.47
N THR A 415 5.02 4.75 -29.85
CA THR A 415 4.21 5.76 -30.55
C THR A 415 4.21 5.56 -32.07
N ASP A 416 5.18 4.80 -32.59
CA ASP A 416 5.29 4.43 -33.99
C ASP A 416 5.60 2.93 -34.13
N PRO A 417 4.58 2.08 -34.32
CA PRO A 417 4.76 0.64 -34.49
C PRO A 417 5.41 0.26 -35.82
N VAL A 418 5.43 1.16 -36.82
CA VAL A 418 6.06 0.89 -38.12
C VAL A 418 7.57 1.11 -38.05
N ALA A 419 8.02 2.01 -37.17
CA ALA A 419 9.44 2.29 -36.95
C ALA A 419 10.16 1.25 -36.06
N THR A 420 9.46 0.26 -35.50
CA THR A 420 10.12 -0.81 -34.72
C THR A 420 10.85 -1.79 -35.63
N GLN A 421 11.75 -2.59 -35.06
CA GLN A 421 12.47 -3.62 -35.80
C GLN A 421 11.52 -4.61 -36.47
N GLU A 422 10.46 -5.02 -35.76
CA GLU A 422 9.40 -5.89 -36.28
C GLU A 422 8.60 -5.21 -37.39
N GLY A 423 8.33 -3.91 -37.23
CA GLY A 423 7.73 -3.08 -38.28
C GLY A 423 8.59 -3.08 -39.56
N GLY A 424 9.91 -2.99 -39.41
CA GLY A 424 10.88 -3.11 -40.50
C GLY A 424 10.86 -4.48 -41.19
N PHE A 425 10.84 -5.58 -40.42
CA PHE A 425 10.73 -6.93 -40.98
C PHE A 425 9.42 -7.14 -41.75
N LEU A 426 8.31 -6.64 -41.21
CA LEU A 426 7.02 -6.70 -41.87
C LEU A 426 7.00 -5.87 -43.16
N GLY A 427 7.60 -4.67 -43.14
CA GLY A 427 7.78 -3.83 -44.32
C GLY A 427 8.55 -4.56 -45.43
N GLY A 428 9.69 -5.17 -45.08
CA GLY A 428 10.49 -5.96 -46.03
C GLY A 428 9.73 -7.17 -46.62
N ALA A 429 8.86 -7.81 -45.84
CA ALA A 429 8.00 -8.89 -46.32
C ALA A 429 6.91 -8.38 -47.29
N VAL A 430 6.31 -7.22 -47.01
CA VAL A 430 5.33 -6.57 -47.91
C VAL A 430 6.00 -6.15 -49.23
N ASP A 431 7.19 -5.56 -49.15
CA ASP A 431 7.99 -5.21 -50.35
C ASP A 431 8.32 -6.45 -51.18
N SER A 432 8.77 -7.52 -50.53
CA SER A 432 9.09 -8.79 -51.21
C SER A 432 7.86 -9.38 -51.92
N LEU A 433 6.67 -9.27 -51.33
CA LEU A 433 5.42 -9.69 -51.95
C LEU A 433 5.06 -8.80 -53.15
N HIS A 434 5.24 -7.48 -53.03
CA HIS A 434 5.02 -6.52 -54.12
C HIS A 434 5.93 -6.84 -55.31
N SER A 435 7.25 -6.99 -55.08
CA SER A 435 8.21 -7.37 -56.12
C SER A 435 7.88 -8.73 -56.74
N PHE A 436 7.47 -9.73 -55.95
CA PHE A 436 7.03 -11.01 -56.52
C PHE A 436 5.81 -10.85 -57.44
N CYS A 437 4.84 -10.02 -57.05
CA CYS A 437 3.66 -9.74 -57.83
C CYS A 437 4.00 -9.05 -59.17
N GLU A 438 4.86 -8.04 -59.15
CA GLU A 438 5.29 -7.30 -60.34
C GLU A 438 6.20 -8.12 -61.25
N ASP A 439 7.24 -8.76 -60.69
CA ASP A 439 8.31 -9.38 -61.47
C ASP A 439 7.97 -10.78 -61.97
N LYS A 440 7.12 -11.52 -61.24
CA LYS A 440 6.87 -12.95 -61.50
C LYS A 440 5.40 -13.26 -61.73
N ALA A 441 4.52 -12.84 -60.81
CA ALA A 441 3.13 -13.30 -60.82
C ALA A 441 2.30 -12.66 -61.95
N LEU A 442 2.28 -11.33 -62.07
CA LEU A 442 1.55 -10.63 -63.13
C LEU A 442 1.98 -11.05 -64.55
N PRO A 443 3.29 -11.21 -64.86
CA PRO A 443 3.73 -11.80 -66.11
C PRO A 443 3.15 -13.21 -66.36
N ALA A 444 3.13 -14.07 -65.34
CA ALA A 444 2.54 -15.40 -65.45
C ALA A 444 1.02 -15.38 -65.59
N PHE A 445 0.32 -14.49 -64.88
CA PHE A 445 -1.14 -14.32 -64.95
C PHE A 445 -1.58 -13.87 -66.33
N SER A 446 -0.81 -13.00 -66.98
CA SER A 446 -1.09 -12.55 -68.35
C SER A 446 -1.21 -13.70 -69.36
N VAL A 447 -0.49 -14.82 -69.15
CA VAL A 447 -0.53 -16.00 -70.02
C VAL A 447 -1.87 -16.74 -69.92
N VAL A 448 -2.47 -16.77 -68.73
CA VAL A 448 -3.71 -17.50 -68.43
C VAL A 448 -4.95 -16.61 -68.37
N LYS A 449 -4.79 -15.29 -68.50
CA LYS A 449 -5.85 -14.29 -68.32
C LYS A 449 -7.12 -14.53 -69.15
N LYS A 450 -7.00 -15.17 -70.31
CA LYS A 450 -8.16 -15.54 -71.17
C LYS A 450 -9.04 -16.65 -70.58
N GLN A 451 -8.52 -17.42 -69.63
CA GLN A 451 -9.18 -18.56 -68.99
C GLN A 451 -9.66 -18.17 -67.59
N VAL A 452 -8.81 -17.51 -66.81
CA VAL A 452 -9.11 -16.98 -65.47
C VAL A 452 -8.30 -15.70 -65.27
N ASP A 453 -8.95 -14.64 -64.80
CA ASP A 453 -8.27 -13.40 -64.44
C ASP A 453 -7.78 -13.48 -62.99
N LEU A 454 -6.46 -13.58 -62.83
CA LEU A 454 -5.78 -13.67 -61.53
C LEU A 454 -5.13 -12.34 -61.11
N ASP A 455 -5.15 -11.32 -61.98
CA ASP A 455 -4.59 -9.99 -61.70
C ASP A 455 -5.11 -9.39 -60.37
N PRO A 456 -6.37 -9.59 -59.94
CA PRO A 456 -6.84 -9.10 -58.65
C PRO A 456 -6.07 -9.64 -57.43
N LEU A 457 -5.40 -10.79 -57.54
CA LEU A 457 -4.58 -11.34 -56.46
C LEU A 457 -3.30 -10.53 -56.20
N CYS A 458 -2.89 -9.72 -57.17
CA CYS A 458 -1.75 -8.81 -57.07
C CYS A 458 -2.18 -7.33 -57.11
N ALA A 459 -3.47 -7.03 -56.90
CA ALA A 459 -3.97 -5.68 -56.70
C ALA A 459 -3.68 -5.21 -55.26
N LEU A 460 -2.40 -5.18 -54.91
CA LEU A 460 -1.91 -4.71 -53.62
C LEU A 460 -1.68 -3.20 -53.69
N ASP A 461 -2.01 -2.48 -52.61
CA ASP A 461 -1.60 -1.07 -52.47
C ASP A 461 -0.07 -0.96 -52.36
N GLU A 462 0.45 0.25 -52.58
CA GLU A 462 1.87 0.57 -52.39
C GLU A 462 2.29 0.26 -50.94
N THR A 463 3.49 -0.32 -50.74
CA THR A 463 3.99 -0.73 -49.41
C THR A 463 3.83 0.36 -48.33
N PRO A 464 4.14 1.65 -48.57
CA PRO A 464 3.93 2.69 -47.56
C PRO A 464 2.47 2.81 -47.09
N LYS A 465 1.49 2.63 -47.99
CA LYS A 465 0.05 2.66 -47.65
C LYS A 465 -0.38 1.43 -46.87
N VAL A 466 0.12 0.25 -47.26
CA VAL A 466 -0.13 -1.00 -46.53
C VAL A 466 0.44 -0.91 -45.11
N MET A 467 1.68 -0.45 -44.97
CA MET A 467 2.34 -0.28 -43.68
C MET A 467 1.68 0.79 -42.83
N GLN A 468 1.22 1.90 -43.42
CA GLN A 468 0.42 2.90 -42.71
C GLN A 468 -0.88 2.28 -42.17
N GLY A 469 -1.63 1.53 -42.99
CA GLY A 469 -2.87 0.88 -42.57
C GLY A 469 -2.64 -0.15 -41.45
N LEU A 470 -1.54 -0.92 -41.52
CA LEU A 470 -1.14 -1.84 -40.45
C LEU A 470 -0.76 -1.09 -39.17
N GLY A 471 0.03 -0.02 -39.28
CA GLY A 471 0.39 0.84 -38.15
C GLY A 471 -0.82 1.45 -37.47
N GLU A 472 -1.82 1.90 -38.24
CA GLU A 472 -3.11 2.37 -37.70
C GLU A 472 -3.86 1.28 -36.92
N GLN A 473 -3.92 0.05 -37.44
CA GLN A 473 -4.56 -1.07 -36.73
C GLN A 473 -3.81 -1.45 -35.43
N VAL A 474 -2.48 -1.46 -35.47
CA VAL A 474 -1.66 -1.69 -34.27
C VAL A 474 -1.89 -0.58 -33.24
N ASN A 475 -1.91 0.69 -33.67
CA ASN A 475 -2.21 1.82 -32.80
C ASN A 475 -3.63 1.77 -32.19
N ILE A 476 -4.64 1.35 -32.96
CA ILE A 476 -5.99 1.11 -32.42
C ILE A 476 -5.93 0.04 -31.32
N ARG A 477 -5.18 -1.05 -31.54
CA ARG A 477 -5.03 -2.11 -30.54
C ARG A 477 -4.28 -1.63 -29.30
N ILE A 478 -3.19 -0.88 -29.47
CA ILE A 478 -2.43 -0.24 -28.37
C ILE A 478 -3.36 0.64 -27.54
N ASN A 479 -4.13 1.53 -28.18
CA ASN A 479 -5.04 2.44 -27.49
C ASN A 479 -6.15 1.69 -26.71
N ASN A 480 -6.67 0.60 -27.26
CA ASN A 480 -7.64 -0.25 -26.56
C ASN A 480 -7.01 -0.91 -25.32
N ILE A 481 -5.79 -1.45 -25.45
CA ILE A 481 -5.07 -2.04 -24.31
C ILE A 481 -4.74 -0.97 -23.27
N LYS A 482 -4.24 0.20 -23.66
CA LYS A 482 -3.99 1.34 -22.76
C LYS A 482 -5.25 1.71 -21.99
N LYS A 483 -6.41 1.73 -22.64
CA LYS A 483 -7.70 2.01 -21.99
C LYS A 483 -8.07 0.94 -20.95
N ASP A 484 -7.88 -0.33 -21.26
CA ASP A 484 -8.15 -1.44 -20.33
C ASP A 484 -7.18 -1.40 -19.14
N LEU A 485 -5.89 -1.15 -19.40
CA LEU A 485 -4.87 -0.99 -18.35
C LEU A 485 -5.14 0.25 -17.48
N LEU A 486 -5.55 1.37 -18.07
CA LEU A 486 -5.99 2.56 -17.31
C LEU A 486 -7.15 2.24 -16.38
N TRP A 487 -8.10 1.41 -16.81
CA TRP A 487 -9.20 0.97 -15.96
C TRP A 487 -8.72 0.11 -14.78
N VAL A 488 -7.74 -0.78 -15.00
CA VAL A 488 -7.11 -1.57 -13.93
C VAL A 488 -6.32 -0.68 -12.98
N LYS A 489 -5.53 0.29 -13.48
CA LYS A 489 -4.80 1.29 -12.68
C LYS A 489 -5.75 2.13 -11.84
N GLN A 490 -6.87 2.58 -12.43
CA GLN A 490 -7.93 3.26 -11.69
C GLN A 490 -8.60 2.35 -10.65
N SER A 491 -8.62 1.04 -10.86
CA SER A 491 -9.15 0.06 -9.90
C SER A 491 -8.24 -0.13 -8.69
N LEU A 492 -6.91 0.02 -8.86
CA LEU A 492 -5.92 0.00 -7.78
C LEU A 492 -5.98 1.21 -6.85
N SER A 493 -6.37 2.38 -7.35
CA SER A 493 -6.52 3.56 -6.49
C SER A 493 -7.64 3.33 -5.46
N PRO A 494 -7.41 3.56 -4.15
CA PRO A 494 -8.44 3.39 -3.13
C PRO A 494 -9.61 4.37 -3.31
N TYR A 495 -9.36 5.50 -3.95
CA TYR A 495 -10.38 6.50 -4.26
C TYR A 495 -10.91 6.31 -5.70
N ASN A 496 -12.12 6.80 -5.97
CA ASN A 496 -12.73 6.72 -7.30
C ASN A 496 -12.59 8.08 -8.02
N PRO A 497 -11.49 8.33 -8.77
CA PRO A 497 -11.28 9.61 -9.44
C PRO A 497 -12.23 9.83 -10.62
N SER A 498 -12.88 8.78 -11.12
CA SER A 498 -13.66 8.80 -12.37
C SER A 498 -15.14 9.21 -12.17
N ARG A 499 -15.54 9.66 -10.98
CA ARG A 499 -16.91 10.13 -10.68
C ARG A 499 -17.05 11.64 -10.85
N LYS A 500 -18.28 12.08 -11.15
CA LYS A 500 -18.70 13.50 -11.27
C LYS A 500 -18.35 14.37 -10.05
N ASN A 501 -18.16 13.73 -8.89
CA ASN A 501 -17.49 14.28 -7.71
C ASN A 501 -16.38 13.30 -7.30
N PRO A 502 -15.13 13.50 -7.74
CA PRO A 502 -14.04 12.60 -7.40
C PRO A 502 -13.81 12.63 -5.89
N MET A 503 -13.65 11.44 -5.31
CA MET A 503 -13.10 11.34 -3.97
C MET A 503 -11.58 11.50 -4.10
N THR A 504 -10.98 12.37 -3.30
CA THR A 504 -9.53 12.56 -3.23
C THR A 504 -9.06 12.31 -1.80
N LYS A 505 -7.75 12.19 -1.59
CA LYS A 505 -7.15 12.03 -0.27
C LYS A 505 -7.49 13.21 0.65
N GLU A 506 -7.48 14.43 0.10
CA GLU A 506 -7.79 15.67 0.81
C GLU A 506 -9.26 15.70 1.22
N LYS A 507 -10.16 15.36 0.30
CA LYS A 507 -11.60 15.30 0.60
C LYS A 507 -11.95 14.20 1.60
N ALA A 508 -11.27 13.04 1.51
CA ALA A 508 -11.40 12.00 2.52
C ALA A 508 -10.94 12.52 3.89
N ALA A 509 -9.82 13.25 3.95
CA ALA A 509 -9.35 13.87 5.19
C ALA A 509 -10.33 14.92 5.75
N GLU A 510 -11.00 15.72 4.90
CA GLU A 510 -12.04 16.65 5.32
C GLU A 510 -13.28 15.93 5.91
N ILE A 511 -13.73 14.84 5.28
CA ILE A 511 -14.88 14.05 5.73
C ILE A 511 -14.56 13.32 7.04
N VAL A 512 -13.33 12.81 7.15
CA VAL A 512 -12.77 12.24 8.36
C VAL A 512 -12.77 13.33 9.44
N ALA A 513 -12.21 14.52 9.21
CA ALA A 513 -12.28 15.63 10.18
C ALA A 513 -13.72 16.03 10.57
N ALA A 514 -14.72 15.75 9.73
CA ALA A 514 -16.14 15.98 10.01
C ALA A 514 -16.84 14.86 10.81
N GLY A 515 -16.18 13.75 11.12
CA GLY A 515 -16.70 12.72 12.03
C GLY A 515 -16.72 11.30 11.48
N GLU A 516 -16.46 11.07 10.20
CA GLU A 516 -16.48 9.73 9.59
C GLU A 516 -15.21 8.90 9.92
N PRO A 517 -15.33 7.59 10.23
CA PRO A 517 -14.17 6.75 10.50
C PRO A 517 -13.16 6.72 9.34
N LYS A 518 -11.87 6.82 9.67
CA LYS A 518 -10.76 6.71 8.71
C LYS A 518 -10.77 5.34 8.04
N GLY A 519 -10.48 5.29 6.73
CA GLY A 519 -10.54 4.06 5.95
C GLY A 519 -11.91 3.78 5.33
N PHE A 520 -12.98 4.47 5.76
CA PHE A 520 -14.33 4.25 5.24
C PHE A 520 -14.44 4.50 3.74
N GLN A 521 -13.86 5.61 3.25
CA GLN A 521 -13.97 5.99 1.84
C GLN A 521 -13.17 5.03 0.94
N GLU A 522 -12.03 4.56 1.44
CA GLU A 522 -11.11 3.63 0.79
C GLU A 522 -11.78 2.26 0.58
N ILE A 523 -12.48 1.75 1.60
CA ILE A 523 -13.17 0.45 1.49
C ILE A 523 -14.50 0.55 0.74
N THR A 524 -15.12 1.73 0.67
CA THR A 524 -16.45 1.89 0.05
C THR A 524 -16.45 1.44 -1.40
N LYS A 525 -15.39 1.75 -2.16
CA LYS A 525 -15.29 1.37 -3.57
C LYS A 525 -15.46 -0.15 -3.76
N VAL A 526 -14.76 -0.95 -2.98
CA VAL A 526 -14.71 -2.41 -3.10
C VAL A 526 -15.91 -3.07 -2.42
N PHE A 527 -16.28 -2.60 -1.23
CA PHE A 527 -17.22 -3.30 -0.36
C PHE A 527 -18.65 -2.75 -0.38
N HIS A 528 -18.96 -1.66 -1.10
CA HIS A 528 -20.31 -1.08 -1.12
C HIS A 528 -21.42 -2.06 -1.50
N GLY A 529 -21.09 -3.10 -2.28
CA GLY A 529 -22.01 -4.13 -2.72
C GLY A 529 -22.37 -5.16 -1.63
N THR A 530 -21.56 -5.28 -0.57
CA THR A 530 -21.71 -6.30 0.46
C THR A 530 -22.86 -6.01 1.43
N ASP A 531 -23.47 -7.06 1.98
CA ASP A 531 -24.56 -6.93 2.96
C ASP A 531 -24.09 -6.25 4.23
N PHE A 532 -22.87 -6.57 4.70
CA PHE A 532 -22.26 -5.90 5.85
C PHE A 532 -22.14 -4.38 5.62
N PHE A 533 -21.70 -3.95 4.43
CA PHE A 533 -21.63 -2.53 4.13
C PHE A 533 -23.02 -1.88 4.08
N LYS A 534 -23.97 -2.52 3.38
CA LYS A 534 -25.33 -2.01 3.19
C LYS A 534 -26.18 -1.99 4.45
N SER A 535 -25.92 -2.87 5.40
CA SER A 535 -26.69 -2.98 6.65
C SER A 535 -26.06 -2.22 7.80
N TYR A 536 -24.73 -2.20 7.89
CA TYR A 536 -24.00 -1.68 9.04
C TYR A 536 -23.05 -0.53 8.67
N LEU A 537 -22.06 -0.74 7.81
CA LEU A 537 -21.01 0.29 7.61
C LEU A 537 -21.56 1.60 7.05
N LYS A 538 -22.57 1.57 6.18
CA LYS A 538 -23.17 2.80 5.62
C LYS A 538 -23.68 3.77 6.69
N GLU A 539 -24.00 3.29 7.89
CA GLU A 539 -24.51 4.11 9.00
C GLU A 539 -23.40 4.93 9.69
N TRP A 540 -22.14 4.63 9.40
CA TRP A 540 -20.96 5.40 9.84
C TRP A 540 -20.63 6.59 8.94
N ARG A 541 -21.23 6.66 7.75
CA ARG A 541 -20.99 7.77 6.82
C ARG A 541 -21.36 9.10 7.46
N LEU A 542 -20.80 10.20 6.94
CA LEU A 542 -21.21 11.55 7.37
C LEU A 542 -22.74 11.73 7.32
N GLY A 543 -23.35 12.08 8.45
CA GLY A 543 -24.81 12.21 8.61
C GLY A 543 -25.59 10.90 8.80
N GLY A 544 -24.90 9.76 8.92
CA GLY A 544 -25.46 8.45 9.23
C GLY A 544 -25.95 8.30 10.68
N THR A 545 -26.60 7.19 10.99
CA THR A 545 -27.24 6.95 12.29
C THR A 545 -26.23 6.93 13.44
N PHE A 546 -25.05 6.31 13.26
CA PHE A 546 -24.06 6.21 14.33
C PHE A 546 -23.47 7.58 14.69
N LEU A 547 -23.15 8.41 13.71
CA LEU A 547 -22.68 9.78 13.97
C LEU A 547 -23.76 10.65 14.63
N LYS A 548 -25.05 10.42 14.31
CA LYS A 548 -26.15 11.09 15.01
C LYS A 548 -26.25 10.66 16.47
N LEU A 549 -26.11 9.37 16.77
CA LEU A 549 -26.08 8.86 18.15
C LEU A 549 -24.91 9.46 18.92
N ILE A 550 -23.74 9.56 18.29
CA ILE A 550 -22.57 10.19 18.90
C ILE A 550 -22.83 11.69 19.13
N ALA A 551 -23.49 12.38 18.20
CA ALA A 551 -23.87 13.78 18.39
C ALA A 551 -24.86 13.99 19.57
N GLN A 552 -25.68 12.99 19.90
CA GLN A 552 -26.57 13.06 21.07
C GLN A 552 -25.81 13.15 22.40
N LEU A 553 -24.54 12.73 22.47
CA LEU A 553 -23.69 12.97 23.66
C LEU A 553 -23.55 14.46 23.96
N THR A 554 -23.60 15.33 22.94
CA THR A 554 -23.60 16.78 23.14
C THR A 554 -24.88 17.27 23.83
N SER A 555 -26.03 16.67 23.50
CA SER A 555 -27.30 16.98 24.16
C SER A 555 -27.35 16.45 25.58
N VAL A 556 -26.81 15.25 25.83
CA VAL A 556 -26.61 14.73 27.19
C VAL A 556 -25.71 15.69 27.97
N LYS A 557 -24.66 16.20 27.33
CA LYS A 557 -23.77 17.16 27.98
C LYS A 557 -24.50 18.42 28.45
N GLN A 558 -25.29 19.02 27.56
CA GLN A 558 -26.09 20.23 27.85
C GLN A 558 -27.12 19.99 28.98
N ASN A 559 -27.73 18.80 29.01
CA ASN A 559 -28.66 18.46 30.08
C ASN A 559 -27.95 18.35 31.43
N LEU A 560 -26.75 17.77 31.47
CA LEU A 560 -25.97 17.65 32.70
C LEU A 560 -25.44 19.01 33.18
N ASP A 561 -24.99 19.88 32.26
CA ASP A 561 -24.63 21.27 32.56
C ASP A 561 -25.78 21.98 33.30
N LYS A 562 -27.02 21.82 32.79
CA LYS A 562 -28.21 22.40 33.40
C LYS A 562 -28.51 21.84 34.79
N LYS A 563 -28.41 20.51 34.98
CA LYS A 563 -28.64 19.88 36.28
C LYS A 563 -27.61 20.31 37.32
N ILE A 564 -26.34 20.45 36.92
CA ILE A 564 -25.28 20.96 37.79
C ILE A 564 -25.57 22.41 38.19
N GLN A 565 -26.01 23.25 37.25
CA GLN A 565 -26.40 24.63 37.57
C GLN A 565 -27.57 24.70 38.55
N GLU A 566 -28.60 23.86 38.37
CA GLU A 566 -29.72 23.74 39.33
C GLU A 566 -29.24 23.31 40.73
N LEU A 567 -28.21 22.45 40.80
CA LEU A 567 -27.59 22.03 42.06
C LEU A 567 -26.82 23.17 42.74
N GLU A 568 -26.05 23.96 41.98
CA GLU A 568 -25.35 25.16 42.49
C GLU A 568 -26.32 26.20 43.06
N GLU A 569 -27.46 26.42 42.38
CA GLU A 569 -28.51 27.33 42.86
C GLU A 569 -29.13 26.84 44.18
N LYS A 570 -29.39 25.54 44.32
CA LYS A 570 -29.89 24.95 45.57
C LYS A 570 -28.88 25.05 46.71
N LEU A 571 -27.61 24.82 46.41
CA LEU A 571 -26.52 24.87 47.38
C LEU A 571 -26.28 26.31 47.88
N ALA A 572 -26.39 27.31 47.00
CA ALA A 572 -26.41 28.72 47.41
C ALA A 572 -27.61 29.05 48.31
N GLY A 573 -28.79 28.48 48.01
CA GLY A 573 -29.98 28.56 48.86
C GLY A 573 -29.75 27.95 50.25
N LEU A 574 -29.19 26.73 50.32
CA LEU A 574 -28.86 26.07 51.58
C LEU A 574 -27.89 26.91 52.41
N LYS A 575 -26.86 27.49 51.80
CA LYS A 575 -25.89 28.37 52.48
C LYS A 575 -26.57 29.57 53.13
N ALA A 576 -27.51 30.20 52.43
CA ALA A 576 -28.26 31.34 52.95
C ALA A 576 -29.15 30.94 54.14
N GLU A 577 -29.86 29.81 54.04
CA GLU A 577 -30.68 29.28 55.14
C GLU A 577 -29.82 28.86 56.33
N TYR A 578 -28.64 28.31 56.09
CA TYR A 578 -27.69 27.96 57.13
C TYR A 578 -27.15 29.19 57.88
N ALA A 579 -26.77 30.27 57.17
CA ALA A 579 -26.37 31.51 57.84
C ALA A 579 -27.49 32.07 58.74
N SER A 580 -28.73 31.95 58.26
CA SER A 580 -29.96 32.28 58.98
C SER A 580 -30.18 31.38 60.21
N LEU A 581 -29.81 30.10 60.13
CA LEU A 581 -29.81 29.13 61.23
C LEU A 581 -28.74 29.45 62.28
N VAL A 582 -27.51 29.74 61.87
CA VAL A 582 -26.40 30.10 62.78
C VAL A 582 -26.75 31.32 63.63
N ALA A 583 -27.29 32.38 63.03
CA ALA A 583 -27.73 33.56 63.77
C ALA A 583 -28.83 33.26 64.80
N ALA A 584 -29.76 32.36 64.46
CA ALA A 584 -30.79 31.90 65.39
C ALA A 584 -30.21 31.06 66.54
N ARG A 585 -29.15 30.28 66.24
CA ARG A 585 -28.44 29.44 67.21
C ARG A 585 -27.69 30.28 68.23
N GLU A 586 -26.98 31.31 67.80
CA GLU A 586 -26.29 32.27 68.69
C GLU A 586 -27.30 33.00 69.61
N GLN A 587 -28.42 33.43 69.04
CA GLN A 587 -29.47 34.10 69.82
C GLN A 587 -30.13 33.15 70.83
N ALA A 588 -30.42 31.91 70.44
CA ALA A 588 -30.97 30.90 71.34
C ALA A 588 -29.98 30.54 72.45
N ALA A 589 -28.69 30.33 72.13
CA ALA A 589 -27.64 30.05 73.10
C ALA A 589 -27.53 31.16 74.15
N THR A 590 -27.51 32.43 73.73
CA THR A 590 -27.47 33.60 74.64
C THR A 590 -28.65 33.57 75.62
N HIS A 591 -29.87 33.37 75.13
CA HIS A 591 -31.04 33.33 76.00
C HIS A 591 -31.10 32.08 76.90
N LEU A 592 -30.56 30.94 76.44
CA LEU A 592 -30.44 29.73 77.25
C LEU A 592 -29.41 29.87 78.36
N GLU A 593 -28.29 30.55 78.13
CA GLU A 593 -27.29 30.83 79.18
C GLU A 593 -27.91 31.68 80.30
N GLU A 594 -28.72 32.69 79.96
CA GLU A 594 -29.47 33.48 80.93
C GLU A 594 -30.43 32.61 81.76
N VAL A 595 -31.07 31.61 81.16
CA VAL A 595 -31.96 30.68 81.86
C VAL A 595 -31.16 29.68 82.72
N ALA A 596 -30.05 29.15 82.20
CA ALA A 596 -29.16 28.22 82.90
C ALA A 596 -28.53 28.84 84.16
N ALA A 597 -28.29 30.16 84.14
CA ALA A 597 -27.75 30.94 85.26
C ALA A 597 -28.77 31.20 86.39
N LYS A 598 -30.08 31.07 86.12
CA LYS A 598 -31.12 31.23 87.16
C LYS A 598 -31.12 30.01 88.07
N ALA A 599 -30.94 30.22 89.38
CA ALA A 599 -30.86 29.17 90.40
C ALA A 599 -32.17 28.38 90.65
N THR A 600 -33.21 28.58 89.85
CA THR A 600 -34.57 28.03 90.05
C THR A 600 -34.88 26.81 89.18
N LEU A 601 -33.96 26.36 88.32
CA LEU A 601 -34.14 25.14 87.53
C LEU A 601 -33.97 23.88 88.38
N ALA A 602 -34.84 22.89 88.18
CA ALA A 602 -34.63 21.56 88.76
C ALA A 602 -33.38 20.92 88.12
N VAL A 603 -32.68 20.03 88.85
CA VAL A 603 -31.43 19.38 88.41
C VAL A 603 -31.57 18.74 87.02
N GLU A 604 -32.66 18.00 86.79
CA GLU A 604 -32.93 17.34 85.50
C GLU A 604 -33.18 18.35 84.37
N GLN A 605 -33.86 19.46 84.64
CA GLN A 605 -34.12 20.51 83.65
C GLN A 605 -32.83 21.25 83.30
N LYS A 606 -32.00 21.54 84.31
CA LYS A 606 -30.70 22.17 84.12
C LYS A 606 -29.78 21.29 83.25
N ALA A 607 -29.75 19.98 83.49
CA ALA A 607 -28.97 19.06 82.66
C ALA A 607 -29.39 19.08 81.18
N LYS A 608 -30.70 19.12 80.87
CA LYS A 608 -31.21 19.22 79.49
C LYS A 608 -30.87 20.56 78.83
N VAL A 609 -30.94 21.66 79.59
CA VAL A 609 -30.54 23.00 79.12
C VAL A 609 -29.04 23.06 78.84
N ASP A 610 -28.22 22.57 79.77
CA ASP A 610 -26.76 22.56 79.63
C ASP A 610 -26.32 21.66 78.45
N LEU A 611 -26.97 20.51 78.25
CA LEU A 611 -26.76 19.64 77.08
C LEU A 611 -27.11 20.36 75.76
N GLY A 612 -28.25 21.05 75.70
CA GLY A 612 -28.64 21.82 74.52
C GLY A 612 -27.65 22.94 74.19
N LEU A 613 -27.13 23.62 75.21
CA LEU A 613 -26.09 24.64 75.06
C LEU A 613 -24.79 24.07 74.48
N GLN A 614 -24.34 22.93 75.00
CA GLN A 614 -23.16 22.24 74.50
C GLN A 614 -23.36 21.78 73.04
N GLU A 615 -24.54 21.27 72.70
CA GLU A 615 -24.87 20.84 71.33
C GLU A 615 -24.86 22.04 70.37
N MET A 616 -25.44 23.17 70.77
CA MET A 616 -25.44 24.40 69.97
C MET A 616 -24.04 24.93 69.68
N GLN A 617 -23.16 24.91 70.68
CA GLN A 617 -21.79 25.39 70.55
C GLN A 617 -20.91 24.45 69.72
N SER A 618 -21.06 23.13 69.90
CA SER A 618 -20.22 22.13 69.22
C SER A 618 -20.61 21.89 67.76
N LYS A 619 -21.89 21.95 67.42
CA LYS A 619 -22.40 21.64 66.06
C LYS A 619 -22.39 22.83 65.11
N ALA A 620 -22.24 24.06 65.59
CA ALA A 620 -22.14 25.24 64.72
C ALA A 620 -20.91 25.16 63.80
N ALA A 621 -19.72 24.88 64.34
CA ALA A 621 -18.51 24.76 63.53
C ALA A 621 -18.53 23.54 62.59
N ALA A 622 -19.07 22.41 63.06
CA ALA A 622 -19.14 21.18 62.27
C ALA A 622 -20.00 21.35 61.01
N LEU A 623 -21.22 21.89 61.14
CA LEU A 623 -22.11 22.12 60.01
C LEU A 623 -21.56 23.17 59.02
N ALA A 624 -20.80 24.16 59.50
CA ALA A 624 -20.18 25.16 58.62
C ALA A 624 -19.10 24.53 57.74
N ASN A 625 -18.31 23.62 58.30
CA ASN A 625 -17.32 22.85 57.55
C ASN A 625 -18.01 21.92 56.54
N MET A 626 -19.03 21.17 56.94
CA MET A 626 -19.77 20.26 56.05
C MET A 626 -20.41 20.98 54.86
N ILE A 627 -20.94 22.20 55.05
CA ILE A 627 -21.44 23.00 53.93
C ILE A 627 -20.30 23.39 53.01
N ALA A 628 -19.17 23.87 53.54
CA ALA A 628 -18.01 24.25 52.74
C ALA A 628 -17.44 23.06 51.95
N ASP A 629 -17.37 21.88 52.56
CA ASP A 629 -16.92 20.64 51.95
C ASP A 629 -17.89 20.20 50.83
N LEU A 630 -19.21 20.32 51.05
CA LEU A 630 -20.22 20.10 50.02
C LEU A 630 -20.10 21.09 48.85
N GLU A 631 -19.86 22.39 49.11
CA GLU A 631 -19.66 23.37 48.04
C GLU A 631 -18.45 23.02 47.19
N GLU A 632 -17.35 22.63 47.84
CA GLU A 632 -16.10 22.28 47.18
C GLU A 632 -16.25 21.00 46.36
N ALA A 633 -16.92 19.98 46.88
CA ALA A 633 -17.20 18.73 46.17
C ALA A 633 -18.02 18.97 44.89
N VAL A 634 -19.12 19.74 44.98
CA VAL A 634 -19.94 20.09 43.80
C VAL A 634 -19.14 20.93 42.79
N ARG A 635 -18.31 21.86 43.27
CA ARG A 635 -17.45 22.68 42.40
C ARG A 635 -16.41 21.85 41.66
N LYS A 636 -15.77 20.89 42.34
CA LYS A 636 -14.79 19.98 41.70
C LYS A 636 -15.47 19.07 40.68
N ALA A 637 -16.61 18.47 41.02
CA ALA A 637 -17.39 17.66 40.09
C ALA A 637 -17.76 18.42 38.81
N LYS A 638 -18.16 19.70 38.94
CA LYS A 638 -18.43 20.59 37.79
C LYS A 638 -17.18 20.86 36.97
N ALA A 639 -16.06 21.20 37.60
CA ALA A 639 -14.81 21.48 36.90
C ALA A 639 -14.33 20.23 36.13
N ALA A 640 -14.41 19.06 36.76
CA ALA A 640 -14.09 17.78 36.13
C ALA A 640 -15.03 17.49 34.95
N TRP A 641 -16.33 17.77 35.08
CA TRP A 641 -17.28 17.64 33.99
C TRP A 641 -17.01 18.57 32.80
N GLU A 642 -16.72 19.84 33.05
CA GLU A 642 -16.37 20.78 31.99
C GLU A 642 -15.10 20.31 31.27
N ALA A 643 -14.09 19.83 32.01
CA ALA A 643 -12.87 19.26 31.45
C ALA A 643 -13.14 17.98 30.63
N ALA A 644 -13.93 17.04 31.15
CA ALA A 644 -14.32 15.82 30.45
C ALA A 644 -15.13 16.12 29.19
N GLY A 645 -16.09 17.06 29.27
CA GLY A 645 -16.91 17.49 28.16
C GLY A 645 -16.11 18.18 27.05
N LEU A 646 -15.12 19.00 27.39
CA LEU A 646 -14.18 19.56 26.41
C LEU A 646 -13.38 18.45 25.72
N LYS A 647 -12.84 17.50 26.49
CA LYS A 647 -12.07 16.36 25.97
C LYS A 647 -12.92 15.41 25.13
N LEU A 648 -14.20 15.25 25.45
CA LEU A 648 -15.14 14.45 24.66
C LEU A 648 -15.35 15.07 23.27
N VAL A 649 -15.54 16.39 23.22
CA VAL A 649 -15.70 17.14 21.95
C VAL A 649 -14.38 17.17 21.17
N GLU A 650 -13.24 17.33 21.85
CA GLU A 650 -11.91 17.32 21.24
C GLU A 650 -11.58 15.94 20.65
N ALA A 651 -11.74 14.85 21.40
CA ALA A 651 -11.52 13.50 20.87
C ALA A 651 -12.55 13.09 19.82
N HIS A 652 -13.75 13.69 19.82
CA HIS A 652 -14.67 13.55 18.69
C HIS A 652 -14.13 14.22 17.41
N LYS A 653 -13.34 15.29 17.53
CA LYS A 653 -12.70 15.95 16.39
C LYS A 653 -11.36 15.28 16.02
N GLU A 654 -10.52 14.95 17.01
CA GLU A 654 -9.16 14.41 16.84
C GLU A 654 -9.12 12.91 16.62
N GLY A 655 -9.97 12.14 17.31
CA GLY A 655 -10.26 10.74 17.02
C GLY A 655 -10.94 10.56 15.67
N VAL A 656 -11.08 11.63 14.89
CA VAL A 656 -11.46 11.60 13.50
C VAL A 656 -10.58 12.52 12.62
N ALA A 657 -9.48 13.06 13.13
CA ALA A 657 -8.56 13.90 12.34
C ALA A 657 -7.09 13.45 12.39
N ALA A 658 -6.72 12.46 13.22
CA ALA A 658 -5.31 12.21 13.52
C ALA A 658 -4.44 11.73 12.33
N LEU A 659 -3.63 12.69 11.84
CA LEU A 659 -2.19 12.66 11.49
C LEU A 659 -1.73 12.22 10.08
N PRO A 660 -0.51 12.66 9.66
CA PRO A 660 -0.19 13.82 8.81
C PRO A 660 0.00 13.41 7.34
N GLN A 661 0.03 14.39 6.43
CA GLN A 661 0.49 14.17 5.05
C GLN A 661 1.99 13.79 5.07
N GLN A 662 2.30 12.49 5.03
CA GLN A 662 3.63 11.99 4.61
C GLN A 662 3.81 12.32 3.12
N GLU A 663 4.16 13.56 2.81
CA GLU A 663 4.72 13.95 1.50
C GLU A 663 6.24 13.78 1.48
N GLU A 664 6.93 13.88 2.63
CA GLU A 664 8.40 13.80 2.69
C GLU A 664 8.97 12.40 2.44
N SER A 665 8.41 11.32 3.01
CA SER A 665 8.95 9.95 2.74
C SER A 665 8.69 9.48 1.31
N MET A 666 7.62 9.96 0.69
CA MET A 666 7.29 9.71 -0.73
C MET A 666 8.20 10.48 -1.68
N LEU A 667 8.75 11.63 -1.26
CA LEU A 667 9.73 12.39 -2.04
C LEU A 667 11.09 11.68 -2.06
N GLU A 668 11.58 11.22 -0.91
CA GLU A 668 12.82 10.43 -0.80
C GLU A 668 12.72 9.10 -1.57
N LEU A 669 11.56 8.43 -1.52
CA LEU A 669 11.30 7.22 -2.34
C LEU A 669 11.22 7.51 -3.85
N ARG A 670 10.74 8.69 -4.25
CA ARG A 670 10.73 9.14 -5.65
C ARG A 670 12.14 9.47 -6.14
N GLU A 671 12.97 10.09 -5.31
CA GLU A 671 14.37 10.36 -5.62
C GLU A 671 15.16 9.06 -5.80
N HIS A 672 15.03 8.10 -4.87
CA HIS A 672 15.70 6.80 -5.01
C HIS A 672 15.19 5.96 -6.20
N ARG A 673 13.89 6.02 -6.53
CA ARG A 673 13.36 5.38 -7.77
C ARG A 673 13.85 6.09 -9.04
N ALA A 674 13.96 7.42 -9.02
CA ALA A 674 14.47 8.19 -10.15
C ALA A 674 15.97 7.92 -10.37
N GLU A 675 16.77 7.83 -9.30
CA GLU A 675 18.17 7.42 -9.34
C GLU A 675 18.34 6.01 -9.91
N ALA A 676 17.50 5.06 -9.46
CA ALA A 676 17.52 3.69 -9.98
C ALA A 676 17.14 3.63 -11.47
N LYS A 677 16.09 4.34 -11.90
CA LYS A 677 15.73 4.46 -13.33
C LYS A 677 16.83 5.14 -14.16
N MET A 678 17.48 6.16 -13.61
CA MET A 678 18.60 6.84 -14.27
C MET A 678 19.78 5.89 -14.47
N LEU A 679 20.13 5.10 -13.45
CA LEU A 679 21.18 4.07 -13.50
C LEU A 679 20.86 2.99 -14.53
N ILE A 680 19.63 2.49 -14.57
CA ILE A 680 19.17 1.51 -15.57
C ILE A 680 19.30 2.11 -16.98
N SER A 681 18.82 3.33 -17.21
CA SER A 681 18.92 4.01 -18.51
C SER A 681 20.37 4.30 -18.95
N LEU A 682 21.30 4.40 -18.00
CA LEU A 682 22.73 4.58 -18.24
C LEU A 682 23.38 3.26 -18.66
N ILE A 683 22.97 2.15 -18.04
CA ILE A 683 23.39 0.80 -18.40
C ILE A 683 22.86 0.43 -19.80
N GLU A 684 21.57 0.64 -20.06
CA GLU A 684 20.95 0.41 -21.38
C GLU A 684 21.63 1.24 -22.48
N ARG A 685 21.87 2.54 -22.24
CA ARG A 685 22.61 3.38 -23.20
C ARG A 685 24.06 2.92 -23.41
N SER A 686 24.70 2.38 -22.37
CA SER A 686 26.03 1.79 -22.50
C SER A 686 25.99 0.53 -23.36
N ILE A 687 24.96 -0.30 -23.23
CA ILE A 687 24.75 -1.50 -24.05
C ILE A 687 24.50 -1.10 -25.51
N ASP A 688 23.56 -0.18 -25.77
CA ASP A 688 23.24 0.33 -27.12
C ASP A 688 24.44 0.99 -27.81
N HIS A 689 25.26 1.73 -27.06
CA HIS A 689 26.46 2.33 -27.60
C HIS A 689 27.49 1.27 -27.99
N THR A 690 27.60 0.21 -27.19
CA THR A 690 28.51 -0.91 -27.44
C THR A 690 28.07 -1.71 -28.66
N GLU A 691 26.77 -1.95 -28.82
CA GLU A 691 26.20 -2.64 -29.97
C GLU A 691 26.36 -1.81 -31.27
N ARG A 692 26.15 -0.49 -31.21
CA ARG A 692 26.45 0.39 -32.34
C ARG A 692 27.92 0.42 -32.71
N SER A 693 28.81 0.49 -31.73
CA SER A 693 30.26 0.45 -31.97
C SER A 693 30.68 -0.90 -32.58
N TYR A 694 30.02 -2.00 -32.22
CA TYR A 694 30.24 -3.31 -32.80
C TYR A 694 29.76 -3.37 -34.27
N ASN A 695 28.57 -2.85 -34.56
CA ASN A 695 28.02 -2.80 -35.91
C ASN A 695 28.84 -1.87 -36.84
N GLU A 696 29.30 -0.72 -36.34
CA GLU A 696 30.19 0.18 -37.09
C GLU A 696 31.54 -0.48 -37.37
N ALA A 697 32.07 -1.26 -36.43
CA ALA A 697 33.31 -2.02 -36.65
C ALA A 697 33.10 -3.13 -37.68
N GLN A 698 31.96 -3.82 -37.68
CA GLN A 698 31.61 -4.78 -38.75
C GLN A 698 31.46 -4.11 -40.11
N GLU A 699 30.78 -2.96 -40.19
CA GLU A 699 30.58 -2.25 -41.47
C GLU A 699 31.91 -1.68 -42.03
N GLN A 700 32.81 -1.20 -41.16
CA GLN A 700 34.16 -0.80 -41.59
C GLN A 700 34.99 -1.99 -42.07
N LEU A 701 34.83 -3.16 -41.46
CA LEU A 701 35.47 -4.38 -41.90
C LEU A 701 34.95 -4.80 -43.28
N GLU A 702 33.62 -4.78 -43.49
CA GLU A 702 33.02 -5.07 -44.79
C GLU A 702 33.46 -4.10 -45.89
N LYS A 703 33.64 -2.81 -45.58
CA LYS A 703 34.18 -1.80 -46.52
C LYS A 703 35.66 -1.95 -46.84
N LEU A 704 36.44 -2.57 -45.95
CA LEU A 704 37.83 -2.89 -46.22
C LEU A 704 37.99 -4.17 -47.02
N LEU A 705 36.99 -5.05 -46.97
CA LEU A 705 36.93 -6.30 -47.73
C LEU A 705 36.33 -6.14 -49.15
N GLN A 706 35.65 -5.02 -49.42
CA GLN A 706 35.21 -4.58 -50.76
C GLN A 706 36.27 -3.72 -51.44
#